data_AF-A0A9P7DIQ5-F1
#
_entry.id   AF-A0A9P7DIQ5-F1
#
_cell.length_a   1.000
_cell.length_b   1.000
_cell.length_c   1.000
_cell.angle_alpha   90.00
_cell.angle_beta   90.00
_cell.angle_gamma   90.00
#
_symmetry.space_group_name_H-M   'P 1'
#
loop_
_entity.id
_entity.type
_entity.pdbx_description
1 polymer ?
#
loop_
_entity_poly.entity_id
_entity_poly.type
_entity_poly.pdbx_seq_one_letter_code
_entity_poly.pdbx_strand_id
1 'polypeptide(L)'
;MSGVETFSVPLSAEAISSAWLAAFISDISSPIFTLKRSFTNDSYWRDVLAFTPDFRTLHLVSKIQDFFSDPVALARPSQFRLLPGIRHRRISPTKTFIQGIIQFHTVIAQCSGVFTLTQTEDSSWKAWSFVTMMDRLSGVVDRFNAHTPLCGPAEWDTAMEYTAVVVGAGQCGLSVAARLENLGISTLVLERSGRIGDSWRSRYDSLETNTPKAFSHLPFIDFPEGSGTYIPCGDVVDYLENYQRTLGLHVLTSACISATSYDASSSTWTLSISLSGKASITVTARYMIVAIGVGTMGGALPFTPSIPGKPSFLGSVIHSSEYKSPSCVGAQKVVVVGAGCSAHDIAQDVANHGSQTVLVQRSPTAVVSYQTINKLFTGYVGQDIPPTEIADRLCVALPLSALQDSQYNVMEMIAHIDQDLRENLSQHGYLLPGPEDNFFHRLSIRRGGFYIDRGCAKLITSGKITVKSGHEISHFSPSGLVFDDGSQVVADLVIFATGYSKPTVKQVAANLFGPQIADTVHDLGGLDSDYEFAGIWRPTGHDGLWFAEGDLFAARFYSRRADLQTTPHDVPVHKKEVLTNFLVRLYSVYVALHSAYLEIKPLVVLDHLQVADGPIHYLDMAAKLNQTAESICGPKWAVARDLTVYEAAPATPTTGFKISQRKRHKTLDASTSGGASVVYSDTIAAARFTHELANYGEYFGAPMTFEYGKTIYTGHRENAAPLMRCSQM
;
A
#
# COMPACT_ATOMS: atom_id res chain seq x y z
N MET A 1 64.79 -19.20 5.83
CA MET A 1 63.48 -19.34 6.51
C MET A 1 62.68 -18.09 6.20
N SER A 2 61.85 -18.17 5.16
CA SER A 2 60.94 -17.12 4.69
C SER A 2 59.59 -17.32 5.37
N GLY A 3 59.23 -16.44 6.31
CA GLY A 3 57.88 -16.36 6.86
C GLY A 3 56.97 -15.74 5.81
N VAL A 4 56.09 -16.55 5.23
CA VAL A 4 55.01 -16.10 4.36
C VAL A 4 53.95 -15.46 5.25
N GLU A 5 53.86 -14.13 5.23
CA GLU A 5 52.66 -13.43 5.68
C GLU A 5 51.52 -13.87 4.76
N THR A 6 50.63 -14.72 5.27
CA THR A 6 49.37 -15.03 4.62
C THR A 6 48.49 -13.79 4.67
N PHE A 7 48.52 -12.98 3.61
CA PHE A 7 47.51 -11.96 3.37
C PHE A 7 46.18 -12.68 3.15
N SER A 8 45.30 -12.69 4.17
CA SER A 8 43.91 -13.07 3.95
C SER A 8 43.31 -12.05 2.99
N VAL A 9 42.88 -12.51 1.81
CA VAL A 9 42.13 -11.67 0.89
C VAL A 9 40.86 -11.23 1.62
N PRO A 10 40.56 -9.92 1.73
CA PRO A 10 39.35 -9.46 2.38
C PRO A 10 38.14 -10.13 1.71
N LEU A 11 37.29 -10.78 2.51
CA LEU A 11 36.08 -11.44 2.01
C LEU A 11 35.21 -10.42 1.27
N SER A 12 34.69 -10.80 0.10
CA SER A 12 33.77 -9.93 -0.65
C SER A 12 32.49 -9.69 0.14
N ALA A 13 31.81 -8.57 -0.12
CA ALA A 13 30.54 -8.24 0.53
C ALA A 13 29.47 -9.32 0.27
N GLU A 14 29.52 -9.94 -0.90
CA GLU A 14 28.71 -11.09 -1.31
C GLU A 14 29.00 -12.32 -0.45
N ALA A 15 30.28 -12.65 -0.22
CA ALA A 15 30.67 -13.79 0.61
C ALA A 15 30.25 -13.58 2.07
N ILE A 16 30.47 -12.36 2.60
CA ILE A 16 30.05 -11.99 3.96
C ILE A 16 28.53 -12.11 4.11
N SER A 17 27.77 -11.55 3.18
CA SER A 17 26.31 -11.60 3.19
C SER A 17 25.76 -13.02 3.08
N SER A 18 26.38 -13.86 2.25
CA SER A 18 26.01 -15.26 2.10
C SER A 18 26.30 -16.07 3.36
N ALA A 19 27.45 -15.84 4.00
CA ALA A 19 27.81 -16.46 5.27
C ALA A 19 26.86 -16.06 6.40
N TRP A 20 26.52 -14.76 6.49
CA TRP A 20 25.53 -14.27 7.44
C TRP A 20 24.15 -14.89 7.20
N LEU A 21 23.69 -14.94 5.96
CA LEU A 21 22.38 -15.53 5.62
C LEU A 21 22.33 -17.01 6.01
N ALA A 22 23.40 -17.77 5.77
CA ALA A 22 23.49 -19.16 6.19
C ALA A 22 23.45 -19.30 7.73
N ALA A 23 24.13 -18.42 8.46
CA ALA A 23 24.07 -18.40 9.92
C ALA A 23 22.65 -18.07 10.42
N PHE A 24 21.98 -17.09 9.81
CA PHE A 24 20.61 -16.72 10.15
C PHE A 24 19.63 -17.87 9.90
N ILE A 25 19.72 -18.55 8.76
CA ILE A 25 18.89 -19.71 8.45
C ILE A 25 19.13 -20.83 9.49
N SER A 26 20.39 -21.06 9.86
CA SER A 26 20.71 -22.05 10.90
C SER A 26 20.17 -21.65 12.27
N ASP A 27 20.18 -20.37 12.61
CA ASP A 27 19.66 -19.83 13.87
C ASP A 27 18.15 -20.04 13.99
N ILE A 28 17.38 -19.72 12.93
CA ILE A 28 15.92 -19.84 12.94
C ILE A 28 15.41 -21.28 12.74
N SER A 29 16.25 -22.17 12.19
CA SER A 29 15.91 -23.59 12.02
C SER A 29 16.30 -24.45 13.22
N SER A 30 17.06 -23.89 14.17
CA SER A 30 17.56 -24.61 15.33
C SER A 30 16.45 -24.81 16.38
N PRO A 31 16.34 -26.00 16.99
CA PRO A 31 15.46 -26.23 18.15
C PRO A 31 15.83 -25.35 19.35
N ILE A 32 17.13 -25.02 19.48
CA ILE A 32 17.63 -24.03 20.43
C ILE A 32 17.65 -22.70 19.66
N PHE A 33 16.54 -21.97 19.72
CA PHE A 33 16.37 -20.70 19.01
C PHE A 33 17.34 -19.66 19.60
N THR A 34 18.32 -19.22 18.80
CA THR A 34 19.23 -18.15 19.19
C THR A 34 19.58 -17.25 18.03
N LEU A 35 19.55 -15.93 18.24
CA LEU A 35 19.89 -14.94 17.22
C LEU A 35 21.25 -14.27 17.46
N LYS A 36 21.94 -14.58 18.56
CA LYS A 36 23.20 -13.93 18.98
C LYS A 36 24.38 -14.14 18.00
N ARG A 37 24.29 -15.17 17.15
CA ARG A 37 25.29 -15.43 16.11
C ARG A 37 25.10 -14.49 14.93
N SER A 38 23.85 -14.25 14.54
CA SER A 38 23.51 -13.47 13.34
C SER A 38 23.23 -11.99 13.61
N PHE A 39 22.99 -11.59 14.87
CA PHE A 39 22.62 -10.22 15.26
C PHE A 39 23.59 -9.63 16.29
N THR A 40 23.81 -8.32 16.24
CA THR A 40 24.48 -7.56 17.30
C THR A 40 23.58 -7.46 18.54
N ASN A 41 24.16 -7.13 19.70
CA ASN A 41 23.35 -6.99 20.92
C ASN A 41 22.35 -5.82 20.83
N ASP A 42 22.73 -4.75 20.15
CA ASP A 42 21.98 -3.51 19.88
C ASP A 42 21.18 -3.54 18.56
N SER A 43 20.82 -4.72 18.08
CA SER A 43 20.13 -4.86 16.79
C SER A 43 18.71 -4.33 16.80
N TYR A 44 18.28 -3.85 15.63
CA TYR A 44 16.88 -3.52 15.33
C TYR A 44 16.30 -4.55 14.36
N TRP A 45 15.12 -5.06 14.67
CA TRP A 45 14.31 -5.83 13.73
C TRP A 45 12.96 -5.17 13.54
N ARG A 46 12.57 -4.96 12.28
CA ARG A 46 11.26 -4.43 11.91
C ARG A 46 10.54 -5.42 11.03
N ASP A 47 9.37 -5.87 11.46
CA ASP A 47 8.48 -6.67 10.65
C ASP A 47 7.38 -5.82 10.03
N VAL A 48 7.18 -6.01 8.74
CA VAL A 48 6.14 -5.39 7.95
C VAL A 48 5.30 -6.49 7.30
N LEU A 49 4.56 -7.18 8.15
CA LEU A 49 3.62 -8.26 7.82
C LEU A 49 4.23 -9.60 7.39
N ALA A 50 5.54 -9.79 7.43
CA ALA A 50 6.11 -11.07 7.02
C ALA A 50 5.87 -12.16 8.08
N PHE A 51 5.96 -11.79 9.36
CA PHE A 51 5.84 -12.70 10.50
C PHE A 51 4.70 -12.32 11.43
N THR A 52 4.31 -11.05 11.48
CA THR A 52 3.26 -10.53 12.37
C THR A 52 2.07 -9.98 11.58
N PRO A 53 0.85 -9.93 12.16
CA PRO A 53 -0.33 -9.38 11.49
C PRO A 53 -0.36 -7.83 11.45
N ASP A 54 0.62 -7.19 12.07
CA ASP A 54 0.78 -5.73 12.16
C ASP A 54 2.26 -5.35 12.02
N PHE A 55 2.56 -4.07 11.88
CA PHE A 55 3.95 -3.58 11.86
C PHE A 55 4.52 -3.61 13.27
N ARG A 56 5.71 -4.20 13.42
CA ARG A 56 6.41 -4.31 14.71
C ARG A 56 7.85 -3.87 14.54
N THR A 57 8.36 -3.08 15.47
CA THR A 57 9.78 -2.72 15.52
C THR A 57 10.32 -3.03 16.91
N LEU A 58 11.32 -3.90 16.96
CA LEU A 58 11.97 -4.36 18.19
C LEU A 58 13.43 -3.93 18.20
N HIS A 59 13.91 -3.55 19.38
CA HIS A 59 15.30 -3.18 19.65
C HIS A 59 15.86 -4.10 20.73
N LEU A 60 17.12 -4.51 20.56
CA LEU A 60 17.88 -5.51 21.33
C LEU A 60 17.62 -6.94 20.88
N VAL A 61 18.70 -7.69 20.66
CA VAL A 61 18.62 -9.10 20.23
C VAL A 61 17.88 -9.99 21.20
N SER A 62 17.89 -9.69 22.51
CA SER A 62 17.10 -10.42 23.50
C SER A 62 15.61 -10.27 23.25
N LYS A 63 15.12 -9.04 23.05
CA LYS A 63 13.70 -8.77 22.75
C LYS A 63 13.29 -9.36 21.41
N ILE A 64 14.17 -9.28 20.40
CA ILE A 64 13.92 -9.92 19.11
C ILE A 64 13.81 -11.42 19.31
N GLN A 65 14.75 -12.05 20.03
CA GLN A 65 14.74 -13.49 20.24
C GLN A 65 13.50 -13.97 21.01
N ASP A 66 13.13 -13.26 22.08
CA ASP A 66 11.97 -13.60 22.91
C ASP A 66 10.64 -13.48 22.15
N PHE A 67 10.56 -12.54 21.21
CA PHE A 67 9.36 -12.36 20.38
C PHE A 67 9.34 -13.25 19.14
N PHE A 68 10.49 -13.45 18.48
CA PHE A 68 10.57 -13.98 17.13
C PHE A 68 10.39 -15.51 17.05
N SER A 69 10.50 -16.24 18.17
CA SER A 69 10.35 -17.71 18.19
C SER A 69 8.97 -18.17 17.72
N ASP A 70 7.89 -17.59 18.24
CA ASP A 70 6.52 -18.03 17.93
C ASP A 70 6.09 -17.64 16.51
N PRO A 71 6.30 -16.38 16.04
CA PRO A 71 6.01 -15.98 14.68
C PRO A 71 6.78 -16.81 13.63
N VAL A 72 8.06 -17.12 13.87
CA VAL A 72 8.86 -17.96 12.96
C VAL A 72 8.31 -19.38 12.90
N ALA A 73 7.94 -19.96 14.04
CA ALA A 73 7.36 -21.30 14.11
C ALA A 73 6.03 -21.40 13.34
N LEU A 74 5.22 -20.34 13.37
CA LEU A 74 3.96 -20.23 12.60
C LEU A 74 4.20 -19.99 11.11
N ALA A 75 5.07 -19.04 10.77
CA ALA A 75 5.34 -18.63 9.40
C ALA A 75 6.11 -19.69 8.59
N ARG A 76 6.90 -20.54 9.27
CA ARG A 76 7.78 -21.58 8.69
C ARG A 76 8.57 -21.05 7.48
N PRO A 77 9.41 -20.02 7.67
CA PRO A 77 10.06 -19.37 6.56
C PRO A 77 11.03 -20.33 5.87
N SER A 78 11.05 -20.29 4.54
CA SER A 78 11.83 -21.20 3.70
C SER A 78 12.27 -20.54 2.40
N GLN A 79 13.05 -21.26 1.58
CA GLN A 79 13.47 -20.81 0.25
C GLN A 79 14.20 -19.45 0.25
N PHE A 80 15.02 -19.22 1.28
CA PHE A 80 15.83 -18.02 1.38
C PHE A 80 16.80 -17.89 0.21
N ARG A 81 16.83 -16.70 -0.40
CA ARG A 81 17.71 -16.36 -1.51
C ARG A 81 18.25 -14.95 -1.32
N LEU A 82 19.57 -14.80 -1.44
CA LEU A 82 20.22 -13.49 -1.53
C LEU A 82 20.01 -12.90 -2.93
N LEU A 83 19.51 -11.67 -2.99
CA LEU A 83 19.32 -10.93 -4.24
C LEU A 83 20.60 -10.17 -4.61
N PRO A 84 20.85 -9.93 -5.92
CA PRO A 84 21.98 -9.11 -6.37
C PRO A 84 21.84 -7.64 -5.93
N GLY A 85 22.96 -6.90 -6.00
CA GLY A 85 22.98 -5.47 -5.68
C GLY A 85 23.38 -5.16 -4.23
N ILE A 86 24.25 -5.98 -3.63
CA ILE A 86 24.78 -5.75 -2.28
C ILE A 86 25.57 -4.45 -2.26
N ARG A 87 25.30 -3.63 -1.24
CA ARG A 87 25.88 -2.31 -1.06
C ARG A 87 26.89 -2.34 0.07
N HIS A 88 28.13 -2.02 -0.26
CA HIS A 88 29.18 -1.83 0.72
C HIS A 88 29.41 -0.32 0.92
N ARG A 89 29.12 0.20 2.11
CA ARG A 89 29.16 1.63 2.41
C ARG A 89 30.00 1.91 3.66
N ARG A 90 30.99 2.77 3.51
CA ARG A 90 31.72 3.33 4.66
C ARG A 90 30.91 4.47 5.26
N ILE A 91 30.48 4.33 6.51
CA ILE A 91 29.62 5.30 7.20
C ILE A 91 30.47 6.28 8.02
N SER A 92 31.56 5.79 8.61
CA SER A 92 32.54 6.60 9.31
C SER A 92 33.96 6.05 9.04
N PRO A 93 35.02 6.74 9.48
CA PRO A 93 36.37 6.20 9.39
C PRO A 93 36.52 4.80 10.00
N THR A 94 35.71 4.47 11.02
CA THR A 94 35.77 3.23 11.80
C THR A 94 34.60 2.27 11.58
N LYS A 95 33.53 2.69 10.88
CA LYS A 95 32.31 1.90 10.72
C LYS A 95 31.93 1.72 9.26
N THR A 96 31.70 0.46 8.90
CA THR A 96 31.38 0.04 7.54
C THR A 96 30.14 -0.84 7.57
N PHE A 97 29.22 -0.58 6.65
CA PHE A 97 27.99 -1.35 6.48
C PHE A 97 27.99 -2.14 5.19
N ILE A 98 27.48 -3.36 5.28
CA ILE A 98 27.09 -4.18 4.14
C ILE A 98 25.57 -4.33 4.17
N GLN A 99 24.90 -3.79 3.17
CA GLN A 99 23.45 -3.84 3.05
C GLN A 99 23.05 -4.71 1.87
N GLY A 100 22.09 -5.61 2.07
CA GLY A 100 21.61 -6.50 1.02
C GLY A 100 20.14 -6.86 1.21
N ILE A 101 19.58 -7.47 0.17
CA ILE A 101 18.17 -7.88 0.13
C ILE A 101 18.12 -9.39 -0.01
N ILE A 102 17.26 -10.02 0.76
CA ILE A 102 16.90 -11.43 0.63
C ILE A 102 15.44 -11.56 0.21
N GLN A 103 15.12 -12.67 -0.42
CA GLN A 103 13.76 -13.13 -0.67
C GLN A 103 13.56 -14.46 0.05
N PHE A 104 12.36 -14.71 0.56
CA PHE A 104 11.98 -15.96 1.21
C PHE A 104 10.47 -16.18 1.10
N HIS A 105 10.00 -17.35 1.52
CA HIS A 105 8.57 -17.65 1.57
C HIS A 105 8.17 -18.04 2.98
N THR A 106 7.00 -17.58 3.40
CA THR A 106 6.25 -18.16 4.52
C THR A 106 5.19 -19.11 3.98
N VAL A 107 4.48 -19.79 4.87
CA VAL A 107 3.35 -20.66 4.50
C VAL A 107 2.25 -19.95 3.69
N ILE A 108 2.12 -18.62 3.83
CA ILE A 108 1.04 -17.84 3.22
C ILE A 108 1.52 -16.80 2.22
N ALA A 109 2.82 -16.52 2.13
CA ALA A 109 3.30 -15.40 1.33
C ALA A 109 4.73 -15.55 0.80
N GLN A 110 5.00 -14.87 -0.31
CA GLN A 110 6.33 -14.46 -0.71
C GLN A 110 6.71 -13.18 0.05
N CYS A 111 7.92 -13.15 0.57
CA CYS A 111 8.45 -12.09 1.41
C CYS A 111 9.85 -11.65 0.95
N SER A 112 10.25 -10.47 1.38
CA SER A 112 11.61 -9.98 1.28
C SER A 112 12.13 -9.51 2.63
N GLY A 113 13.45 -9.48 2.76
CA GLY A 113 14.14 -8.92 3.91
C GLY A 113 15.26 -8.01 3.48
N VAL A 114 15.49 -6.91 4.18
CA VAL A 114 16.65 -6.03 3.98
C VAL A 114 17.49 -6.07 5.24
N PHE A 115 18.73 -6.50 5.12
CA PHE A 115 19.67 -6.55 6.24
C PHE A 115 20.75 -5.48 6.09
N THR A 116 21.21 -4.96 7.22
CA THR A 116 22.39 -4.09 7.31
C THR A 116 23.36 -4.74 8.30
N LEU A 117 24.49 -5.23 7.80
CA LEU A 117 25.54 -5.84 8.60
C LEU A 117 26.56 -4.80 9.03
N THR A 118 27.08 -4.97 10.24
CA THR A 118 28.23 -4.24 10.76
C THR A 118 29.27 -5.23 11.26
N GLN A 119 30.53 -4.82 11.23
CA GLN A 119 31.61 -5.58 11.84
C GLN A 119 31.61 -5.34 13.37
N THR A 120 31.71 -6.42 14.14
CA THR A 120 31.85 -6.37 15.61
C THR A 120 33.32 -6.40 16.04
N GLU A 121 33.59 -6.18 17.33
CA GLU A 121 34.96 -6.14 17.88
C GLU A 121 35.76 -7.43 17.64
N ASP A 122 35.07 -8.58 17.60
CA ASP A 122 35.65 -9.89 17.26
C ASP A 122 35.86 -10.09 15.75
N SER A 123 35.74 -9.03 14.95
CA SER A 123 35.84 -9.02 13.49
C SER A 123 34.76 -9.82 12.75
N SER A 124 33.76 -10.37 13.44
CA SER A 124 32.61 -11.04 12.82
C SER A 124 31.62 -10.01 12.23
N TRP A 125 30.82 -10.45 11.26
CA TRP A 125 29.79 -9.63 10.64
C TRP A 125 28.41 -10.07 11.12
N LYS A 126 27.69 -9.14 11.72
CA LYS A 126 26.35 -9.39 12.26
C LYS A 126 25.38 -8.33 11.79
N ALA A 127 24.11 -8.69 11.69
CA ALA A 127 23.05 -7.74 11.42
C ALA A 127 22.98 -6.73 12.56
N TRP A 128 23.03 -5.46 12.23
CA TRP A 128 22.69 -4.34 13.10
C TRP A 128 21.24 -3.90 12.86
N SER A 129 20.76 -3.98 11.62
CA SER A 129 19.33 -3.86 11.31
C SER A 129 18.86 -4.99 10.38
N PHE A 130 17.62 -5.42 10.57
CA PHE A 130 16.94 -6.33 9.66
C PHE A 130 15.47 -5.95 9.52
N VAL A 131 15.00 -5.76 8.30
CA VAL A 131 13.59 -5.44 8.02
C VAL A 131 13.00 -6.56 7.20
N THR A 132 11.94 -7.20 7.68
CA THR A 132 11.22 -8.26 6.97
C THR A 132 9.88 -7.74 6.49
N MET A 133 9.46 -8.13 5.29
CA MET A 133 8.22 -7.63 4.72
C MET A 133 7.52 -8.64 3.83
N MET A 134 6.19 -8.66 3.93
CA MET A 134 5.36 -9.38 2.97
C MET A 134 5.34 -8.62 1.64
N ASP A 135 5.59 -9.34 0.54
CA ASP A 135 5.53 -8.77 -0.81
C ASP A 135 4.23 -9.18 -1.53
N ARG A 136 3.82 -10.44 -1.38
CA ARG A 136 2.66 -11.01 -2.07
C ARG A 136 2.13 -12.25 -1.35
N LEU A 137 0.81 -12.40 -1.24
CA LEU A 137 0.18 -13.63 -0.77
C LEU A 137 0.36 -14.79 -1.77
N SER A 138 0.63 -15.98 -1.26
CA SER A 138 0.73 -17.20 -2.04
C SER A 138 -0.62 -17.54 -2.68
N GLY A 139 -0.61 -17.88 -3.97
CA GLY A 139 -1.82 -18.29 -4.71
C GLY A 139 -2.68 -17.15 -5.26
N VAL A 140 -2.33 -15.89 -5.00
CA VAL A 140 -3.01 -14.72 -5.57
C VAL A 140 -2.43 -14.39 -6.95
N VAL A 141 -3.30 -14.17 -7.94
CA VAL A 141 -2.92 -13.77 -9.30
C VAL A 141 -3.31 -12.30 -9.52
N ASP A 142 -2.36 -11.48 -9.97
CA ASP A 142 -2.58 -10.05 -10.25
C ASP A 142 -3.57 -9.88 -11.43
N ARG A 143 -4.65 -9.11 -11.21
CA ARG A 143 -5.73 -8.94 -12.20
C ARG A 143 -5.50 -7.84 -13.21
N PHE A 144 -4.64 -6.85 -12.96
CA PHE A 144 -4.49 -5.75 -13.92
C PHE A 144 -3.82 -6.16 -15.26
N ASN A 145 -3.23 -7.35 -15.34
CA ASN A 145 -2.82 -7.95 -16.62
C ASN A 145 -4.01 -8.54 -17.42
N ALA A 146 -5.24 -8.55 -16.89
CA ALA A 146 -6.43 -9.17 -17.48
C ALA A 146 -7.44 -8.15 -18.08
N HIS A 147 -7.11 -6.86 -18.13
CA HIS A 147 -7.85 -5.78 -18.83
C HIS A 147 -9.38 -5.69 -18.63
N THR A 148 -9.93 -6.21 -17.53
CA THR A 148 -11.39 -6.15 -17.29
C THR A 148 -11.67 -5.53 -15.91
N PRO A 149 -12.29 -4.34 -15.83
CA PRO A 149 -12.79 -3.79 -14.57
C PRO A 149 -13.78 -4.77 -13.91
N LEU A 150 -13.70 -4.93 -12.59
CA LEU A 150 -14.58 -5.83 -11.83
C LEU A 150 -16.03 -5.40 -11.82
N CYS A 151 -16.24 -4.10 -11.82
CA CYS A 151 -17.55 -3.50 -11.94
C CYS A 151 -17.53 -2.64 -13.22
N GLY A 152 -18.62 -2.68 -13.99
CA GLY A 152 -18.84 -1.72 -15.07
C GLY A 152 -19.39 -0.41 -14.51
N PRO A 153 -19.50 0.66 -15.31
CA PRO A 153 -20.22 1.86 -14.89
C PRO A 153 -21.66 1.45 -14.54
N ALA A 154 -21.94 1.29 -13.25
CA ALA A 154 -23.29 1.04 -12.79
C ALA A 154 -24.09 2.32 -13.03
N GLU A 155 -25.32 2.17 -13.54
CA GLU A 155 -26.31 3.19 -13.27
C GLU A 155 -26.39 3.35 -11.76
N TRP A 156 -26.33 4.60 -11.28
CA TRP A 156 -26.23 4.85 -9.85
C TRP A 156 -27.58 4.62 -9.19
N ASP A 157 -27.91 3.34 -8.97
CA ASP A 157 -29.12 2.90 -8.30
C ASP A 157 -29.17 3.37 -6.84
N THR A 158 -30.36 3.31 -6.25
CA THR A 158 -30.57 3.75 -4.86
C THR A 158 -29.86 2.89 -3.82
N ALA A 159 -29.46 1.67 -4.15
CA ALA A 159 -28.76 0.75 -3.24
C ALA A 159 -27.65 -0.01 -3.97
N MET A 160 -26.44 -0.01 -3.42
CA MET A 160 -25.28 -0.74 -3.97
C MET A 160 -24.52 -1.49 -2.87
N GLU A 161 -23.88 -2.59 -3.25
CA GLU A 161 -23.05 -3.39 -2.36
C GLU A 161 -21.61 -3.43 -2.87
N TYR A 162 -20.65 -3.11 -2.00
CA TYR A 162 -19.22 -3.21 -2.27
C TYR A 162 -18.54 -3.98 -1.14
N THR A 163 -17.36 -4.54 -1.40
CA THR A 163 -16.58 -5.16 -0.32
C THR A 163 -15.89 -4.08 0.51
N ALA A 164 -15.35 -3.06 -0.15
CA ALA A 164 -14.67 -1.94 0.46
C ALA A 164 -15.17 -0.58 -0.04
N VAL A 165 -15.22 0.41 0.85
CA VAL A 165 -15.42 1.82 0.51
C VAL A 165 -14.21 2.63 0.97
N VAL A 166 -13.65 3.41 0.06
CA VAL A 166 -12.54 4.33 0.30
C VAL A 166 -13.07 5.76 0.30
N VAL A 167 -12.77 6.55 1.33
CA VAL A 167 -13.19 7.95 1.45
C VAL A 167 -12.02 8.86 1.10
N GLY A 168 -12.10 9.53 -0.05
CA GLY A 168 -11.09 10.45 -0.60
C GLY A 168 -10.39 9.87 -1.84
N ALA A 169 -10.41 10.59 -2.96
CA ALA A 169 -9.74 10.20 -4.21
C ALA A 169 -8.40 10.92 -4.42
N GLY A 170 -7.66 11.16 -3.34
CA GLY A 170 -6.25 11.56 -3.39
C GLY A 170 -5.31 10.40 -3.66
N GLN A 171 -4.00 10.64 -3.60
CA GLN A 171 -2.99 9.63 -3.89
C GLN A 171 -3.12 8.34 -3.06
N CYS A 172 -3.43 8.44 -1.77
CA CYS A 172 -3.60 7.28 -0.90
C CYS A 172 -4.84 6.47 -1.26
N GLY A 173 -5.98 7.14 -1.46
CA GLY A 173 -7.25 6.48 -1.74
C GLY A 173 -7.26 5.76 -3.09
N LEU A 174 -6.73 6.41 -4.14
CA LEU A 174 -6.57 5.78 -5.45
C LEU A 174 -5.58 4.61 -5.42
N SER A 175 -4.51 4.70 -4.64
CA SER A 175 -3.54 3.60 -4.50
C SER A 175 -4.13 2.39 -3.81
N VAL A 176 -4.88 2.59 -2.71
CA VAL A 176 -5.59 1.50 -2.02
C VAL A 176 -6.63 0.88 -2.94
N ALA A 177 -7.48 1.69 -3.58
CA ALA A 177 -8.49 1.18 -4.49
C ALA A 177 -7.89 0.34 -5.62
N ALA A 178 -6.81 0.81 -6.24
CA ALA A 178 -6.10 0.03 -7.25
C ALA A 178 -5.60 -1.30 -6.70
N ARG A 179 -5.00 -1.32 -5.51
CA ARG A 179 -4.51 -2.56 -4.90
C ARG A 179 -5.65 -3.55 -4.59
N LEU A 180 -6.75 -3.08 -4.03
CA LEU A 180 -7.93 -3.91 -3.74
C LEU A 180 -8.57 -4.48 -5.02
N GLU A 181 -8.77 -3.64 -6.03
CA GLU A 181 -9.31 -4.07 -7.33
C GLU A 181 -8.39 -5.09 -8.00
N ASN A 182 -7.06 -4.92 -7.91
CA ASN A 182 -6.09 -5.90 -8.41
C ASN A 182 -6.21 -7.26 -7.73
N LEU A 183 -6.63 -7.29 -6.46
CA LEU A 183 -6.88 -8.52 -5.69
C LEU A 183 -8.28 -9.12 -5.95
N GLY A 184 -9.14 -8.46 -6.72
CA GLY A 184 -10.51 -8.93 -6.91
C GLY A 184 -11.52 -8.41 -5.88
N ILE A 185 -11.16 -7.42 -5.08
CA ILE A 185 -12.01 -6.86 -4.02
C ILE A 185 -12.76 -5.65 -4.57
N SER A 186 -14.09 -5.77 -4.69
CA SER A 186 -14.94 -4.69 -5.21
C SER A 186 -14.86 -3.45 -4.32
N THR A 187 -14.44 -2.32 -4.90
CA THR A 187 -14.10 -1.12 -4.15
C THR A 187 -14.77 0.12 -4.75
N LEU A 188 -15.46 0.89 -3.92
CA LEU A 188 -15.98 2.22 -4.28
C LEU A 188 -15.15 3.32 -3.62
N VAL A 189 -14.68 4.30 -4.40
CA VAL A 189 -14.03 5.50 -3.88
C VAL A 189 -15.01 6.67 -3.90
N LEU A 190 -15.15 7.37 -2.77
CA LEU A 190 -15.98 8.57 -2.64
C LEU A 190 -15.10 9.82 -2.61
N GLU A 191 -15.39 10.80 -3.45
CA GLU A 191 -14.70 12.08 -3.49
C GLU A 191 -15.70 13.23 -3.42
N ARG A 192 -15.46 14.17 -2.49
CA ARG A 192 -16.33 15.34 -2.31
C ARG A 192 -16.19 16.35 -3.43
N SER A 193 -15.00 16.47 -4.02
CA SER A 193 -14.68 17.44 -5.07
C SER A 193 -15.36 17.05 -6.38
N GLY A 194 -15.52 18.03 -7.28
CA GLY A 194 -16.10 17.79 -8.60
C GLY A 194 -15.27 16.85 -9.46
N ARG A 195 -13.94 16.93 -9.32
CA ARG A 195 -12.98 16.10 -10.05
C ARG A 195 -11.90 15.54 -9.15
N ILE A 196 -11.33 14.43 -9.61
CA ILE A 196 -10.13 13.84 -9.02
C ILE A 196 -8.97 14.84 -9.12
N GLY A 197 -8.15 14.90 -8.07
CA GLY A 197 -7.03 15.83 -8.02
C GLY A 197 -7.39 17.29 -7.77
N ASP A 198 -8.66 17.65 -7.59
CA ASP A 198 -9.03 19.05 -7.26
C ASP A 198 -8.39 19.54 -5.95
N SER A 199 -8.04 18.64 -5.02
CA SER A 199 -7.24 18.97 -3.83
C SER A 199 -5.88 19.58 -4.20
N TRP A 200 -5.19 19.01 -5.20
CA TRP A 200 -3.97 19.55 -5.79
C TRP A 200 -4.28 20.78 -6.65
N ARG A 201 -5.26 20.68 -7.55
CA ARG A 201 -5.66 21.76 -8.46
C ARG A 201 -6.07 23.05 -7.75
N SER A 202 -6.54 22.96 -6.50
CA SER A 202 -6.89 24.11 -5.66
C SER A 202 -5.67 24.91 -5.17
N ARG A 203 -4.47 24.34 -5.20
CA ARG A 203 -3.22 24.98 -4.75
C ARG A 203 -2.69 25.98 -5.80
N TYR A 204 -1.62 26.68 -5.46
CA TYR A 204 -0.98 27.67 -6.33
C TYR A 204 -0.23 27.02 -7.49
N ASP A 205 -0.15 27.74 -8.61
CA ASP A 205 0.34 27.20 -9.90
C ASP A 205 1.83 26.85 -9.86
N SER A 206 2.61 27.57 -9.06
CA SER A 206 4.05 27.36 -8.85
C SER A 206 4.38 26.17 -7.93
N LEU A 207 3.39 25.44 -7.41
CA LEU A 207 3.62 24.29 -6.54
C LEU A 207 4.22 23.12 -7.33
N GLU A 208 5.29 22.52 -6.77
CA GLU A 208 5.89 21.27 -7.24
C GLU A 208 6.01 20.27 -6.08
N THR A 209 6.26 18.99 -6.40
CA THR A 209 6.57 17.99 -5.37
C THR A 209 7.86 18.35 -4.63
N ASN A 210 7.87 18.14 -3.32
CA ASN A 210 9.08 18.27 -2.51
C ASN A 210 10.05 17.09 -2.66
N THR A 211 9.57 15.98 -3.22
CA THR A 211 10.30 14.72 -3.40
C THR A 211 10.52 14.40 -4.88
N PRO A 212 11.60 13.66 -5.21
CA PRO A 212 11.91 13.32 -6.59
C PRO A 212 10.85 12.44 -7.26
N LYS A 213 10.71 12.51 -8.58
CA LYS A 213 9.77 11.74 -9.40
C LYS A 213 9.73 10.25 -9.06
N ALA A 214 10.90 9.60 -8.97
CA ALA A 214 11.00 8.17 -8.66
C ALA A 214 10.47 7.85 -7.24
N PHE A 215 10.55 8.80 -6.31
CA PHE A 215 9.94 8.69 -4.99
C PHE A 215 8.41 8.84 -5.05
N SER A 216 7.88 9.48 -6.08
CA SER A 216 6.49 9.91 -6.19
C SER A 216 5.57 9.02 -7.04
N HIS A 217 6.07 7.96 -7.69
CA HIS A 217 5.22 7.03 -8.44
C HIS A 217 4.07 6.42 -7.61
N LEU A 218 2.97 6.03 -8.24
CA LEU A 218 1.92 5.22 -7.61
C LEU A 218 2.05 3.75 -8.04
N PRO A 219 1.36 2.81 -7.35
CA PRO A 219 1.33 1.41 -7.77
C PRO A 219 0.95 1.24 -9.25
N PHE A 220 1.55 0.27 -9.94
CA PHE A 220 1.17 -0.13 -11.32
C PHE A 220 1.46 0.86 -12.45
N ILE A 221 1.47 2.17 -12.20
CA ILE A 221 1.70 3.20 -13.23
C ILE A 221 2.71 4.21 -12.70
N ASP A 222 3.88 4.28 -13.32
CA ASP A 222 4.88 5.30 -13.01
C ASP A 222 4.51 6.66 -13.62
N PHE A 223 5.14 7.73 -13.12
CA PHE A 223 5.10 9.03 -13.78
C PHE A 223 5.86 8.95 -15.12
N PRO A 224 5.45 9.69 -16.16
CA PRO A 224 6.09 9.66 -17.46
C PRO A 224 7.62 9.89 -17.41
N GLU A 225 8.36 9.20 -18.29
CA GLU A 225 9.82 9.34 -18.35
C GLU A 225 10.27 10.78 -18.64
N GLY A 226 9.51 11.52 -19.47
CA GLY A 226 9.78 12.92 -19.82
C GLY A 226 9.50 13.94 -18.73
N SER A 227 8.83 13.56 -17.63
CA SER A 227 8.57 14.49 -16.51
C SER A 227 9.88 14.86 -15.79
N GLY A 228 9.94 16.10 -15.30
CA GLY A 228 11.06 16.63 -14.52
C GLY A 228 11.35 15.86 -13.23
N THR A 229 12.45 16.19 -12.56
CA THR A 229 12.81 15.55 -11.29
C THR A 229 11.81 15.85 -10.18
N TYR A 230 11.21 17.05 -10.17
CA TYR A 230 10.10 17.42 -9.28
C TYR A 230 8.90 17.69 -10.16
N ILE A 231 7.75 17.20 -9.72
CA ILE A 231 6.55 17.16 -10.55
C ILE A 231 5.71 18.40 -10.22
N PRO A 232 5.43 19.27 -11.21
CA PRO A 232 4.49 20.36 -11.04
C PRO A 232 3.12 19.87 -10.62
N CYS A 233 2.41 20.70 -9.85
CA CYS A 233 1.08 20.37 -9.35
C CYS A 233 0.10 19.99 -10.48
N GLY A 234 0.15 20.69 -11.62
CA GLY A 234 -0.66 20.35 -12.80
C GLY A 234 -0.42 18.91 -13.29
N ASP A 235 0.84 18.52 -13.42
CA ASP A 235 1.23 17.17 -13.86
C ASP A 235 0.81 16.09 -12.85
N VAL A 236 0.85 16.37 -11.55
CA VAL A 236 0.31 15.45 -10.52
C VAL A 236 -1.18 15.25 -10.73
N VAL A 237 -1.92 16.31 -11.01
CA VAL A 237 -3.38 16.23 -11.23
C VAL A 237 -3.70 15.39 -12.47
N ASP A 238 -3.05 15.69 -13.59
CA ASP A 238 -3.26 14.96 -14.84
C ASP A 238 -2.92 13.48 -14.68
N TYR A 239 -1.85 13.19 -13.94
CA TYR A 239 -1.46 11.84 -13.60
C TYR A 239 -2.51 11.10 -12.76
N LEU A 240 -3.08 11.71 -11.71
CA LEU A 240 -4.11 11.06 -10.87
C LEU A 240 -5.41 10.80 -11.67
N GLU A 241 -5.83 11.73 -12.52
CA GLU A 241 -7.00 11.52 -13.39
C GLU A 241 -6.74 10.40 -14.42
N ASN A 242 -5.54 10.37 -15.01
CA ASN A 242 -5.16 9.32 -15.94
C ASN A 242 -5.02 7.95 -15.25
N TYR A 243 -4.51 7.94 -14.02
CA TYR A 243 -4.35 6.75 -13.20
C TYR A 243 -5.70 6.06 -12.95
N GLN A 244 -6.70 6.83 -12.51
CA GLN A 244 -8.05 6.33 -12.32
C GLN A 244 -8.65 5.76 -13.62
N ARG A 245 -8.53 6.49 -14.74
CA ARG A 245 -9.05 6.07 -16.04
C ARG A 245 -8.37 4.80 -16.56
N THR A 246 -7.05 4.73 -16.47
CA THR A 246 -6.25 3.62 -17.02
C THR A 246 -6.51 2.32 -16.26
N LEU A 247 -6.68 2.40 -14.94
CA LEU A 247 -6.97 1.23 -14.10
C LEU A 247 -8.47 0.94 -13.95
N GLY A 248 -9.35 1.79 -14.52
CA GLY A 248 -10.79 1.62 -14.44
C GLY A 248 -11.34 1.69 -13.01
N LEU A 249 -10.76 2.51 -12.13
CA LEU A 249 -11.17 2.55 -10.72
C LEU A 249 -12.55 3.21 -10.56
N HIS A 250 -13.35 2.67 -9.66
CA HIS A 250 -14.70 3.14 -9.37
C HIS A 250 -14.67 4.33 -8.43
N VAL A 251 -14.78 5.54 -8.98
CA VAL A 251 -14.75 6.79 -8.22
C VAL A 251 -16.03 7.57 -8.44
N LEU A 252 -16.72 7.89 -7.34
CA LEU A 252 -17.89 8.74 -7.31
C LEU A 252 -17.49 10.13 -6.78
N THR A 253 -17.45 11.11 -7.66
CA THR A 253 -17.13 12.52 -7.33
C THR A 253 -18.39 13.29 -6.94
N SER A 254 -18.21 14.49 -6.36
CA SER A 254 -19.31 15.30 -5.82
C SER A 254 -20.21 14.52 -4.84
N ALA A 255 -19.59 13.63 -4.08
CA ALA A 255 -20.26 12.72 -3.17
C ALA A 255 -19.76 12.91 -1.74
N CYS A 256 -20.73 13.08 -0.83
CA CYS A 256 -20.46 13.26 0.59
C CYS A 256 -21.25 12.23 1.40
N ILE A 257 -20.59 11.58 2.35
CA ILE A 257 -21.27 10.74 3.33
C ILE A 257 -22.12 11.66 4.23
N SER A 258 -23.42 11.42 4.28
CA SER A 258 -24.37 12.18 5.10
C SER A 258 -24.79 11.45 6.37
N ALA A 259 -24.74 10.12 6.37
CA ALA A 259 -24.97 9.29 7.53
C ALA A 259 -24.28 7.93 7.38
N THR A 260 -23.96 7.30 8.51
CA THR A 260 -23.39 5.95 8.56
C THR A 260 -24.01 5.16 9.69
N SER A 261 -24.12 3.85 9.53
CA SER A 261 -24.36 2.90 10.61
C SER A 261 -23.49 1.66 10.43
N TYR A 262 -23.18 0.98 11.54
CA TYR A 262 -22.43 -0.27 11.54
C TYR A 262 -23.22 -1.34 12.28
N ASP A 263 -23.41 -2.49 11.64
CA ASP A 263 -23.98 -3.68 12.26
C ASP A 263 -22.85 -4.66 12.61
N ALA A 264 -22.56 -4.77 13.90
CA ALA A 264 -21.52 -5.67 14.41
C ALA A 264 -21.83 -7.15 14.16
N SER A 265 -23.10 -7.54 14.04
CA SER A 265 -23.50 -8.95 13.85
C SER A 265 -23.17 -9.48 12.46
N SER A 266 -23.33 -8.63 11.43
CA SER A 266 -22.96 -8.94 10.05
C SER A 266 -21.58 -8.39 9.64
N SER A 267 -20.98 -7.55 10.49
CA SER A 267 -19.78 -6.76 10.21
C SER A 267 -19.94 -5.91 8.94
N THR A 268 -21.07 -5.21 8.85
CA THR A 268 -21.46 -4.45 7.66
C THR A 268 -21.70 -2.98 8.00
N TRP A 269 -21.08 -2.10 7.23
CA TRP A 269 -21.35 -0.67 7.17
C TRP A 269 -22.50 -0.39 6.22
N THR A 270 -23.38 0.53 6.60
CA THR A 270 -24.38 1.14 5.72
C THR A 270 -24.12 2.65 5.66
N LEU A 271 -23.96 3.18 4.45
CA LEU A 271 -23.63 4.57 4.17
C LEU A 271 -24.77 5.23 3.39
N SER A 272 -25.21 6.39 3.84
CA SER A 272 -26.03 7.30 3.05
C SER A 272 -25.12 8.32 2.38
N ILE A 273 -25.18 8.41 1.06
CA ILE A 273 -24.32 9.26 0.26
C ILE A 273 -25.16 10.33 -0.42
N SER A 274 -24.90 11.59 -0.09
CA SER A 274 -25.46 12.75 -0.76
C SER A 274 -24.68 13.03 -2.04
N LEU A 275 -25.42 13.23 -3.14
CA LEU A 275 -24.87 13.53 -4.46
C LEU A 275 -25.34 14.91 -4.91
N SER A 276 -24.42 15.75 -5.38
CA SER A 276 -24.77 17.09 -5.83
C SER A 276 -25.75 17.05 -7.01
N GLY A 277 -26.94 17.62 -6.83
CA GLY A 277 -27.99 17.69 -7.86
C GLY A 277 -28.68 16.36 -8.20
N LYS A 278 -28.50 15.31 -7.38
CA LYS A 278 -29.10 13.98 -7.59
C LYS A 278 -29.71 13.44 -6.29
N ALA A 279 -30.52 12.38 -6.40
CA ALA A 279 -31.01 11.66 -5.23
C ALA A 279 -29.83 11.02 -4.48
N SER A 280 -29.94 10.98 -3.15
CA SER A 280 -28.99 10.25 -2.31
C SER A 280 -29.06 8.75 -2.63
N ILE A 281 -27.91 8.08 -2.49
CA ILE A 281 -27.80 6.62 -2.64
C ILE A 281 -27.38 5.97 -1.32
N THR A 282 -27.73 4.71 -1.15
CA THR A 282 -27.28 3.88 -0.02
C THR A 282 -26.24 2.89 -0.51
N VAL A 283 -25.13 2.78 0.22
CA VAL A 283 -24.05 1.83 -0.08
C VAL A 283 -23.77 0.98 1.15
N THR A 284 -23.66 -0.33 0.98
CA THR A 284 -23.18 -1.24 2.02
C THR A 284 -21.76 -1.69 1.73
N ALA A 285 -20.96 -1.86 2.80
CA ALA A 285 -19.60 -2.37 2.69
C ALA A 285 -19.12 -3.09 3.94
N ARG A 286 -18.16 -4.01 3.80
CA ARG A 286 -17.48 -4.66 4.95
C ARG A 286 -16.34 -3.79 5.49
N TYR A 287 -15.65 -3.12 4.59
CA TYR A 287 -14.41 -2.42 4.88
C TYR A 287 -14.50 -0.93 4.56
N MET A 288 -14.08 -0.09 5.51
CA MET A 288 -13.99 1.37 5.36
C MET A 288 -12.53 1.80 5.41
N ILE A 289 -12.06 2.52 4.40
CA ILE A 289 -10.72 3.11 4.37
C ILE A 289 -10.82 4.62 4.24
N VAL A 290 -10.41 5.35 5.26
CA VAL A 290 -10.42 6.82 5.26
C VAL A 290 -9.09 7.34 4.72
N ALA A 291 -9.14 8.00 3.55
CA ALA A 291 -7.99 8.50 2.80
C ALA A 291 -8.11 10.00 2.47
N ILE A 292 -8.69 10.78 3.38
CA ILE A 292 -8.99 12.21 3.18
C ILE A 292 -7.81 13.16 3.50
N GLY A 293 -6.62 12.61 3.80
CA GLY A 293 -5.46 13.39 4.24
C GLY A 293 -5.68 14.01 5.63
N VAL A 294 -6.00 13.18 6.63
CA VAL A 294 -6.26 13.65 7.99
C VAL A 294 -4.99 14.13 8.70
N GLY A 295 -5.17 15.06 9.65
CA GLY A 295 -4.40 15.37 10.89
C GLY A 295 -2.88 15.47 10.89
N THR A 296 -2.18 14.68 10.10
CA THR A 296 -0.75 14.49 10.26
C THR A 296 0.08 15.31 9.29
N MET A 297 -0.31 15.45 8.01
CA MET A 297 0.45 16.27 7.04
C MET A 297 -0.33 17.45 6.41
N GLY A 298 -1.60 17.65 6.82
CA GLY A 298 -2.39 18.83 6.48
C GLY A 298 -3.87 18.49 6.41
N GLY A 299 -4.72 19.12 7.24
CA GLY A 299 -6.17 18.92 7.15
C GLY A 299 -6.80 19.67 5.99
N ALA A 300 -8.10 19.45 5.79
CA ALA A 300 -8.85 20.05 4.69
C ALA A 300 -9.23 21.52 4.89
N LEU A 301 -9.16 22.04 6.12
CA LEU A 301 -9.65 23.38 6.46
C LEU A 301 -8.49 24.35 6.70
N PRO A 302 -8.33 25.41 5.90
CA PRO A 302 -7.39 26.48 6.14
C PRO A 302 -7.44 27.00 7.59
N PHE A 303 -6.28 27.19 8.20
CA PHE A 303 -6.21 27.83 9.52
C PHE A 303 -5.80 29.28 9.36
N THR A 304 -6.77 30.20 9.46
CA THR A 304 -6.51 31.64 9.47
C THR A 304 -6.66 32.18 10.90
N PRO A 305 -5.59 32.73 11.52
CA PRO A 305 -5.67 33.24 12.88
C PRO A 305 -6.63 34.43 12.97
N SER A 306 -7.37 34.51 14.08
CA SER A 306 -8.17 35.70 14.41
C SER A 306 -7.25 36.75 15.02
N ILE A 307 -7.10 37.89 14.34
CA ILE A 307 -6.23 38.99 14.76
C ILE A 307 -7.08 40.26 14.91
N PRO A 308 -6.94 40.99 16.04
CA PRO A 308 -7.67 42.24 16.25
C PRO A 308 -7.43 43.26 15.13
N GLY A 309 -8.41 44.13 14.88
CA GLY A 309 -8.30 45.20 13.89
C GLY A 309 -8.48 44.78 12.43
N LYS A 310 -8.65 43.49 12.10
CA LYS A 310 -8.84 43.05 10.70
C LYS A 310 -9.89 43.87 9.92
N PRO A 311 -11.06 44.25 10.49
CA PRO A 311 -12.04 45.06 9.76
C PRO A 311 -11.60 46.47 9.37
N SER A 312 -10.56 47.03 9.99
CA SER A 312 -10.05 48.37 9.67
C SER A 312 -8.94 48.37 8.61
N PHE A 313 -8.40 47.20 8.26
CA PHE A 313 -7.35 47.07 7.24
C PHE A 313 -7.91 47.37 5.85
N LEU A 314 -7.24 48.26 5.11
CA LEU A 314 -7.69 48.71 3.79
C LEU A 314 -7.24 47.80 2.65
N GLY A 315 -6.28 46.91 2.90
CA GLY A 315 -5.79 45.93 1.94
C GLY A 315 -6.60 44.63 1.93
N SER A 316 -6.12 43.65 1.17
CA SER A 316 -6.74 42.32 1.07
C SER A 316 -6.10 41.32 2.03
N VAL A 317 -6.90 40.37 2.52
CA VAL A 317 -6.43 39.30 3.39
C VAL A 317 -6.90 37.97 2.83
N ILE A 318 -5.97 37.08 2.52
CA ILE A 318 -6.26 35.75 1.99
C ILE A 318 -5.48 34.69 2.76
N HIS A 319 -5.94 33.44 2.73
CA HIS A 319 -5.12 32.29 3.10
C HIS A 319 -4.32 31.78 1.89
N SER A 320 -3.20 31.09 2.13
CA SER A 320 -2.37 30.47 1.09
C SER A 320 -3.14 29.50 0.17
N SER A 321 -4.28 28.96 0.61
CA SER A 321 -5.17 28.13 -0.20
C SER A 321 -5.99 28.90 -1.23
N GLU A 322 -6.11 30.21 -1.08
CA GLU A 322 -6.81 31.10 -2.00
C GLU A 322 -5.83 31.78 -2.98
N TYR A 323 -4.53 31.72 -2.69
CA TYR A 323 -3.49 32.19 -3.61
C TYR A 323 -3.33 31.23 -4.79
N LYS A 324 -3.36 31.77 -6.00
CA LYS A 324 -3.19 31.02 -7.26
C LYS A 324 -1.90 31.34 -7.98
N SER A 325 -1.70 32.62 -8.26
CA SER A 325 -0.50 33.13 -8.90
C SER A 325 -0.38 34.63 -8.63
N PRO A 326 0.77 35.25 -8.93
CA PRO A 326 0.99 36.68 -8.72
C PRO A 326 -0.01 37.56 -9.49
N SER A 327 -0.43 37.13 -10.68
CA SER A 327 -1.38 37.86 -11.52
C SER A 327 -2.79 37.94 -10.91
N CYS A 328 -3.17 36.99 -10.04
CA CYS A 328 -4.46 37.01 -9.34
C CYS A 328 -4.51 38.02 -8.20
N VAL A 329 -3.36 38.49 -7.70
CA VAL A 329 -3.31 39.36 -6.52
C VAL A 329 -2.86 40.78 -6.82
N GLY A 330 -2.00 41.01 -7.81
CA GLY A 330 -1.64 42.35 -8.32
C GLY A 330 -1.10 43.36 -7.30
N ALA A 331 -0.71 42.91 -6.10
CA ALA A 331 -0.36 43.76 -4.97
C ALA A 331 1.12 44.18 -5.01
N GLN A 332 1.38 45.46 -4.71
CA GLN A 332 2.75 45.98 -4.68
C GLN A 332 3.47 45.62 -3.38
N LYS A 333 2.78 45.67 -2.22
CA LYS A 333 3.33 45.30 -0.91
C LYS A 333 2.63 44.06 -0.35
N VAL A 334 3.35 42.95 -0.27
CA VAL A 334 2.82 41.66 0.16
C VAL A 334 3.50 41.22 1.45
N VAL A 335 2.68 40.90 2.45
CA VAL A 335 3.14 40.27 3.70
C VAL A 335 2.69 38.83 3.72
N VAL A 336 3.63 37.90 3.81
CA VAL A 336 3.34 36.46 3.93
C VAL A 336 3.56 36.04 5.39
N VAL A 337 2.49 35.65 6.06
CA VAL A 337 2.51 35.24 7.48
C VAL A 337 2.69 33.73 7.60
N GLY A 338 3.82 33.32 8.18
CA GLY A 338 4.25 31.93 8.26
C GLY A 338 5.64 31.74 7.68
N ALA A 339 6.27 30.61 8.00
CA ALA A 339 7.61 30.28 7.51
C ALA A 339 7.74 28.77 7.24
N GLY A 340 6.68 28.11 6.76
CA GLY A 340 6.77 26.74 6.20
C GLY A 340 6.96 26.77 4.69
N CYS A 341 6.92 25.61 4.02
CA CYS A 341 7.07 25.53 2.56
C CYS A 341 6.14 26.50 1.79
N SER A 342 4.83 26.47 2.04
CA SER A 342 3.90 27.37 1.33
C SER A 342 4.18 28.86 1.53
N ALA A 343 4.76 29.26 2.68
CA ALA A 343 5.12 30.65 2.91
C ALA A 343 6.29 31.07 2.02
N HIS A 344 7.31 30.21 1.91
CA HIS A 344 8.49 30.50 1.10
C HIS A 344 8.19 30.41 -0.40
N ASP A 345 7.39 29.43 -0.84
CA ASP A 345 7.00 29.30 -2.24
C ASP A 345 6.24 30.54 -2.71
N ILE A 346 5.21 30.95 -1.95
CA ILE A 346 4.39 32.12 -2.29
C ILE A 346 5.23 33.40 -2.20
N ALA A 347 6.05 33.57 -1.15
CA ALA A 347 6.92 34.74 -1.02
C ALA A 347 7.92 34.86 -2.19
N GLN A 348 8.50 33.74 -2.60
CA GLN A 348 9.37 33.67 -3.78
C GLN A 348 8.63 34.05 -5.06
N ASP A 349 7.42 33.51 -5.24
CA ASP A 349 6.60 33.75 -6.44
C ASP A 349 6.24 35.24 -6.59
N VAL A 350 5.69 35.86 -5.54
CA VAL A 350 5.33 37.29 -5.58
C VAL A 350 6.55 38.22 -5.68
N ALA A 351 7.67 37.90 -5.01
CA ALA A 351 8.89 38.70 -5.07
C ALA A 351 9.54 38.67 -6.46
N ASN A 352 9.53 37.50 -7.12
CA ASN A 352 10.03 37.37 -8.50
C ASN A 352 9.18 38.18 -9.51
N HIS A 353 7.92 38.46 -9.18
CA HIS A 353 7.02 39.28 -9.98
C HIS A 353 6.95 40.74 -9.55
N GLY A 354 7.92 41.20 -8.74
CA GLY A 354 8.15 42.62 -8.46
C GLY A 354 7.44 43.17 -7.22
N SER A 355 6.73 42.34 -6.45
CA SER A 355 6.17 42.77 -5.17
C SER A 355 7.29 43.02 -4.14
N GLN A 356 7.13 44.05 -3.33
CA GLN A 356 7.87 44.24 -2.08
C GLN A 356 7.34 43.22 -1.06
N THR A 357 8.19 42.28 -0.65
CA THR A 357 7.74 41.12 0.12
C THR A 357 8.36 41.07 1.51
N VAL A 358 7.52 40.90 2.52
CA VAL A 358 7.93 40.63 3.89
C VAL A 358 7.43 39.25 4.32
N LEU A 359 8.34 38.39 4.75
CA LEU A 359 8.04 37.10 5.35
C LEU A 359 7.98 37.24 6.87
N VAL A 360 6.86 36.90 7.50
CA VAL A 360 6.69 36.99 8.96
C VAL A 360 6.89 35.61 9.58
N GLN A 361 7.96 35.48 10.38
CA GLN A 361 8.35 34.24 11.04
C GLN A 361 8.17 34.35 12.57
N ARG A 362 7.05 33.81 13.09
CA ARG A 362 6.82 33.81 14.55
C ARG A 362 7.79 32.93 15.31
N SER A 363 8.13 31.76 14.78
CA SER A 363 8.93 30.74 15.47
C SER A 363 10.00 30.20 14.52
N PRO A 364 11.13 29.65 15.05
CA PRO A 364 12.19 29.12 14.20
C PRO A 364 11.68 28.08 13.20
N THR A 365 12.30 27.99 12.02
CA THR A 365 11.98 27.03 10.94
C THR A 365 13.21 26.20 10.58
N ALA A 366 13.08 24.87 10.50
CA ALA A 366 14.17 24.03 9.98
C ALA A 366 14.28 24.21 8.46
N VAL A 367 15.47 24.51 7.96
CA VAL A 367 15.74 24.64 6.52
C VAL A 367 16.71 23.57 6.08
N VAL A 368 16.47 22.99 4.91
CA VAL A 368 17.41 22.11 4.20
C VAL A 368 17.49 22.51 2.74
N SER A 369 18.66 22.38 2.12
CA SER A 369 18.79 22.66 0.69
C SER A 369 18.32 21.50 -0.19
N TYR A 370 18.12 21.80 -1.47
CA TYR A 370 17.94 20.79 -2.49
C TYR A 370 19.09 19.77 -2.56
N GLN A 371 20.33 20.22 -2.33
CA GLN A 371 21.50 19.36 -2.35
C GLN A 371 21.43 18.33 -1.21
N THR A 372 21.00 18.78 -0.02
CA THR A 372 20.72 17.91 1.12
C THR A 372 19.62 16.91 0.80
N ILE A 373 18.48 17.35 0.25
CA ILE A 373 17.38 16.44 -0.16
C ILE A 373 17.89 15.37 -1.13
N ASN A 374 18.69 15.74 -2.13
CA ASN A 374 19.26 14.76 -3.06
C ASN A 374 20.20 13.76 -2.38
N LYS A 375 20.94 14.18 -1.36
CA LYS A 375 21.78 13.27 -0.56
C LYS A 375 20.94 12.31 0.30
N LEU A 376 19.83 12.78 0.84
CA LEU A 376 18.90 11.96 1.61
C LEU A 376 18.15 10.95 0.73
N PHE A 377 17.77 11.35 -0.49
CA PHE A 377 17.05 10.53 -1.45
C PHE A 377 17.93 9.96 -2.57
N THR A 378 19.21 9.69 -2.31
CA THR A 378 20.16 9.14 -3.32
C THR A 378 19.68 7.85 -4.00
N GLY A 379 18.78 7.09 -3.38
CA GLY A 379 18.14 5.94 -4.03
C GLY A 379 17.13 6.28 -5.12
N TYR A 380 16.78 7.56 -5.30
CA TYR A 380 15.70 8.04 -6.16
C TYR A 380 16.14 9.19 -7.09
N VAL A 381 17.41 9.61 -7.01
CA VAL A 381 18.00 10.65 -7.87
C VAL A 381 19.38 10.21 -8.37
N GLY A 382 19.75 10.64 -9.58
CA GLY A 382 21.04 10.32 -10.20
C GLY A 382 20.91 9.36 -11.39
N GLN A 383 22.06 8.96 -11.95
CA GLN A 383 22.10 8.08 -13.14
C GLN A 383 21.93 6.59 -12.80
N ASP A 384 22.31 6.19 -11.58
CA ASP A 384 22.27 4.80 -11.13
C ASP A 384 21.12 4.53 -10.14
N ILE A 385 19.93 5.05 -10.44
CA ILE A 385 18.76 4.78 -9.60
C ILE A 385 18.37 3.30 -9.71
N PRO A 386 18.29 2.56 -8.59
CA PRO A 386 17.72 1.22 -8.62
C PRO A 386 16.24 1.28 -9.03
N PRO A 387 15.64 0.15 -9.47
CA PRO A 387 14.20 0.07 -9.66
C PRO A 387 13.46 0.55 -8.41
N THR A 388 12.34 1.28 -8.60
CA THR A 388 11.60 1.94 -7.52
C THR A 388 11.28 1.01 -6.35
N GLU A 389 10.90 -0.24 -6.62
CA GLU A 389 10.62 -1.23 -5.58
C GLU A 389 11.86 -1.57 -4.73
N ILE A 390 13.04 -1.64 -5.35
CA ILE A 390 14.30 -1.85 -4.65
C ILE A 390 14.66 -0.59 -3.86
N ALA A 391 14.47 0.61 -4.43
CA ALA A 391 14.66 1.86 -3.73
C ALA A 391 13.79 1.94 -2.46
N ASP A 392 12.51 1.56 -2.57
CA ASP A 392 11.55 1.56 -1.47
C ASP A 392 11.96 0.61 -0.35
N ARG A 393 12.36 -0.62 -0.68
CA ARG A 393 12.89 -1.59 0.30
C ARG A 393 14.08 -1.02 1.07
N LEU A 394 15.01 -0.37 0.36
CA LEU A 394 16.20 0.22 0.97
C LEU A 394 15.87 1.48 1.78
N CYS A 395 14.87 2.26 1.36
CA CYS A 395 14.41 3.45 2.07
C CYS A 395 13.84 3.13 3.45
N VAL A 396 13.15 1.99 3.58
CA VAL A 396 12.56 1.55 4.86
C VAL A 396 13.47 0.63 5.68
N ALA A 397 14.67 0.34 5.19
CA ALA A 397 15.62 -0.61 5.78
C ALA A 397 16.16 -0.18 7.16
N LEU A 398 15.94 1.07 7.54
CA LEU A 398 16.26 1.60 8.86
C LEU A 398 14.97 2.01 9.57
N PRO A 399 14.58 1.32 10.66
CA PRO A 399 13.39 1.67 11.43
C PRO A 399 13.46 3.09 12.00
N LEU A 400 12.30 3.71 12.28
CA LEU A 400 12.25 5.08 12.80
C LEU A 400 12.96 5.24 14.15
N SER A 401 12.90 4.23 15.02
CA SER A 401 13.66 4.20 16.29
C SER A 401 15.16 4.24 16.07
N ALA A 402 15.69 3.42 15.15
CA ALA A 402 17.11 3.44 14.79
C ALA A 402 17.52 4.77 14.13
N LEU A 403 16.62 5.38 13.36
CA LEU A 403 16.83 6.74 12.82
C LEU A 403 16.95 7.77 13.94
N GLN A 404 16.17 7.68 15.02
CA GLN A 404 16.29 8.56 16.19
C GLN A 404 17.65 8.41 16.88
N ASP A 405 18.12 7.19 17.09
CA ASP A 405 19.39 6.94 17.75
C ASP A 405 20.61 7.32 16.87
N SER A 406 20.44 7.34 15.55
CA SER A 406 21.48 7.70 14.57
C SER A 406 21.45 9.15 14.08
N GLN A 407 20.56 10.00 14.64
CA GLN A 407 20.35 11.38 14.17
C GLN A 407 21.63 12.22 14.16
N TYR A 408 22.54 12.03 15.11
CA TYR A 408 23.75 12.85 15.23
C TYR A 408 24.61 12.85 13.96
N ASN A 409 24.90 11.69 13.38
CA ASN A 409 25.76 11.59 12.19
C ASN A 409 25.09 12.18 10.93
N VAL A 410 23.77 12.01 10.79
CA VAL A 410 23.02 12.56 9.66
C VAL A 410 22.87 14.07 9.82
N MET A 411 22.65 14.56 11.05
CA MET A 411 22.48 15.99 11.32
C MET A 411 23.79 16.74 11.16
N GLU A 412 24.93 16.16 11.53
CA GLU A 412 26.25 16.74 11.25
C GLU A 412 26.49 16.87 9.75
N MET A 413 26.17 15.82 8.97
CA MET A 413 26.28 15.86 7.51
C MET A 413 25.39 16.95 6.90
N ILE A 414 24.13 17.07 7.33
CA ILE A 414 23.22 18.12 6.88
C ILE A 414 23.75 19.50 7.29
N ALA A 415 24.15 19.66 8.54
CA ALA A 415 24.66 20.93 9.05
C ALA A 415 25.91 21.39 8.30
N HIS A 416 26.75 20.45 7.85
CA HIS A 416 27.93 20.73 7.04
C HIS A 416 27.57 21.11 5.59
N ILE A 417 26.69 20.35 4.92
CA ILE A 417 26.25 20.66 3.55
C ILE A 417 25.55 22.03 3.49
N ASP A 418 24.68 22.28 4.46
CA ASP A 418 23.85 23.49 4.52
C ASP A 418 24.46 24.60 5.40
N GLN A 419 25.75 24.53 5.73
CA GLN A 419 26.40 25.49 6.62
C GLN A 419 26.23 26.93 6.12
N ASP A 420 26.67 27.20 4.88
CA ASP A 420 26.59 28.53 4.27
C ASP A 420 25.14 29.02 4.17
N LEU A 421 24.21 28.14 3.80
CA LEU A 421 22.78 28.46 3.72
C LEU A 421 22.25 28.95 5.08
N ARG A 422 22.57 28.21 6.14
CA ARG A 422 22.08 28.47 7.50
C ARG A 422 22.71 29.74 8.08
N GLU A 423 24.02 29.93 7.90
CA GLU A 423 24.73 31.13 8.36
C GLU A 423 24.20 32.39 7.66
N ASN A 424 24.07 32.35 6.33
CA ASN A 424 23.55 33.48 5.56
C ASN A 424 22.11 33.84 5.94
N LEU A 425 21.22 32.85 6.11
CA LEU A 425 19.85 33.09 6.57
C LEU A 425 19.81 33.73 7.96
N SER A 426 20.63 33.23 8.90
CA SER A 426 20.69 33.75 10.26
C SER A 426 21.16 35.21 10.30
N GLN A 427 22.15 35.57 9.48
CA GLN A 427 22.63 36.95 9.33
C GLN A 427 21.56 37.91 8.80
N HIS A 428 20.55 37.39 8.09
CA HIS A 428 19.43 38.16 7.54
C HIS A 428 18.15 38.05 8.39
N GLY A 429 18.30 37.75 9.69
CA GLY A 429 17.22 37.77 10.66
C GLY A 429 16.29 36.55 10.65
N TYR A 430 16.64 35.49 9.92
CA TYR A 430 15.87 34.24 9.92
C TYR A 430 16.20 33.38 11.15
N LEU A 431 15.18 32.86 11.82
CA LEU A 431 15.32 32.00 13.00
C LEU A 431 15.41 30.53 12.62
N LEU A 432 16.48 29.87 13.05
CA LEU A 432 16.72 28.44 12.87
C LEU A 432 16.57 27.68 14.21
N PRO A 433 16.06 26.44 14.20
CA PRO A 433 15.97 25.62 15.39
C PRO A 433 17.33 25.14 15.88
N GLY A 434 17.36 24.73 17.14
CA GLY A 434 18.44 23.93 17.71
C GLY A 434 18.48 22.49 17.15
N PRO A 435 19.52 21.73 17.49
CA PRO A 435 19.78 20.40 16.94
C PRO A 435 18.69 19.36 17.24
N GLU A 436 17.99 19.47 18.37
CA GLU A 436 16.91 18.55 18.77
C GLU A 436 15.60 18.77 18.00
N ASP A 437 15.34 19.99 17.50
CA ASP A 437 14.14 20.35 16.72
C ASP A 437 14.49 20.49 15.22
N ASN A 438 15.35 19.59 14.74
CA ASN A 438 15.90 19.55 13.39
C ASN A 438 14.85 19.18 12.32
N PHE A 439 15.28 19.16 11.05
CA PHE A 439 14.44 18.86 9.90
C PHE A 439 13.70 17.51 10.02
N PHE A 440 14.38 16.44 10.46
CA PHE A 440 13.74 15.12 10.59
C PHE A 440 12.74 15.08 11.73
N HIS A 441 13.07 15.66 12.89
CA HIS A 441 12.11 15.81 13.98
C HIS A 441 10.85 16.54 13.49
N ARG A 442 11.03 17.63 12.73
CA ARG A 442 9.93 18.42 12.20
C ARG A 442 9.15 17.75 11.07
N LEU A 443 9.78 16.88 10.29
CA LEU A 443 9.15 16.11 9.23
C LEU A 443 8.36 14.93 9.81
N SER A 444 8.97 14.14 10.70
CA SER A 444 8.45 12.86 11.16
C SER A 444 7.58 12.96 12.41
N ILE A 445 7.85 13.90 13.30
CA ILE A 445 7.17 14.04 14.61
C ILE A 445 6.24 15.25 14.62
N ARG A 446 6.79 16.46 14.44
CA ARG A 446 6.01 17.72 14.50
C ARG A 446 5.09 17.90 13.29
N ARG A 447 5.51 17.33 12.15
CA ARG A 447 4.86 17.38 10.84
C ARG A 447 4.50 18.82 10.43
N GLY A 448 5.53 19.66 10.37
CA GLY A 448 5.43 21.07 10.00
C GLY A 448 6.54 21.93 10.59
N GLY A 449 6.62 23.18 10.15
CA GLY A 449 7.68 24.11 10.57
C GLY A 449 9.02 23.83 9.89
N PHE A 450 9.03 23.23 8.72
CA PHE A 450 10.25 23.08 7.93
C PHE A 450 10.07 23.72 6.56
N TYR A 451 11.21 23.97 5.90
CA TYR A 451 11.31 24.49 4.56
C TYR A 451 12.41 23.72 3.80
N ILE A 452 12.11 23.36 2.56
CA ILE A 452 13.08 22.79 1.61
C ILE A 452 13.41 23.89 0.61
N ASP A 453 14.64 24.38 0.63
CA ASP A 453 15.03 25.54 -0.17
C ASP A 453 15.04 25.23 -1.67
N ARG A 454 14.33 26.09 -2.40
CA ARG A 454 14.19 26.12 -3.88
C ARG A 454 14.59 27.46 -4.47
N GLY A 455 15.28 28.29 -3.70
CA GLY A 455 15.78 29.59 -4.13
C GLY A 455 15.19 30.77 -3.36
N CYS A 456 14.18 30.57 -2.50
CA CYS A 456 13.63 31.63 -1.65
C CYS A 456 14.71 32.12 -0.67
N ALA A 457 15.56 31.22 -0.16
CA ALA A 457 16.66 31.63 0.71
C ALA A 457 17.59 32.65 0.05
N LYS A 458 17.88 32.50 -1.24
CA LYS A 458 18.68 33.48 -2.01
C LYS A 458 17.98 34.84 -2.12
N LEU A 459 16.66 34.88 -2.20
CA LEU A 459 15.90 36.13 -2.23
C LEU A 459 15.92 36.81 -0.86
N ILE A 460 15.90 36.04 0.23
CA ILE A 460 16.09 36.56 1.59
C ILE A 460 17.50 37.16 1.75
N THR A 461 18.53 36.40 1.40
CA THR A 461 19.94 36.84 1.58
C THR A 461 20.35 37.96 0.64
N SER A 462 19.61 38.20 -0.45
CA SER A 462 19.83 39.35 -1.34
C SER A 462 19.02 40.59 -0.93
N GLY A 463 18.19 40.49 0.12
CA GLY A 463 17.31 41.57 0.58
C GLY A 463 16.09 41.81 -0.31
N LYS A 464 15.82 40.95 -1.30
CA LYS A 464 14.58 41.01 -2.11
C LYS A 464 13.35 40.61 -1.30
N ILE A 465 13.53 39.73 -0.31
CA ILE A 465 12.52 39.39 0.69
C ILE A 465 13.09 39.77 2.06
N THR A 466 12.36 40.60 2.81
CA THR A 466 12.74 40.94 4.19
C THR A 466 12.05 39.98 5.15
N VAL A 467 12.71 39.58 6.23
CA VAL A 467 12.13 38.70 7.26
C VAL A 467 11.84 39.50 8.52
N LYS A 468 10.59 39.42 9.03
CA LYS A 468 10.20 39.91 10.36
C LYS A 468 10.02 38.72 11.29
N SER A 469 10.97 38.52 12.20
CA SER A 469 11.07 37.31 13.01
C SER A 469 10.85 37.53 14.50
N GLY A 470 10.39 36.50 15.21
CA GLY A 470 10.44 36.43 16.69
C GLY A 470 9.40 37.25 17.44
N HIS A 471 8.47 37.90 16.73
CA HIS A 471 7.46 38.78 17.29
C HIS A 471 6.05 38.34 16.88
N GLU A 472 5.10 38.44 17.81
CA GLU A 472 3.70 38.17 17.52
C GLU A 472 3.02 39.36 16.85
N ILE A 473 2.02 39.07 16.01
CA ILE A 473 1.17 40.11 15.44
C ILE A 473 0.20 40.56 16.55
N SER A 474 0.28 41.82 16.94
CA SER A 474 -0.62 42.41 17.93
C SER A 474 -1.99 42.69 17.33
N HIS A 475 -2.03 43.42 16.21
CA HIS A 475 -3.27 43.80 15.54
C HIS A 475 -3.01 44.28 14.10
N PHE A 476 -4.08 44.36 13.31
CA PHE A 476 -4.10 45.10 12.05
C PHE A 476 -4.28 46.60 12.32
N SER A 477 -3.49 47.39 11.60
CA SER A 477 -3.69 48.83 11.39
C SER A 477 -4.38 49.05 10.03
N PRO A 478 -4.86 50.26 9.72
CA PRO A 478 -5.42 50.55 8.40
C PRO A 478 -4.48 50.26 7.22
N SER A 479 -3.16 50.33 7.44
CA SER A 479 -2.14 50.18 6.40
C SER A 479 -1.32 48.89 6.46
N GLY A 480 -1.56 47.99 7.42
CA GLY A 480 -0.79 46.75 7.55
C GLY A 480 -0.81 46.12 8.95
N LEU A 481 0.26 45.42 9.33
CA LEU A 481 0.36 44.68 10.60
C LEU A 481 1.22 45.43 11.63
N VAL A 482 0.78 45.44 12.88
CA VAL A 482 1.54 45.94 14.03
C VAL A 482 1.91 44.74 14.92
N PHE A 483 3.15 44.73 15.38
CA PHE A 483 3.74 43.65 16.17
C PHE A 483 3.80 44.01 17.67
N ASP A 484 4.03 43.00 18.52
CA ASP A 484 4.14 43.17 19.98
C ASP A 484 5.28 44.09 20.44
N ASP A 485 6.34 44.22 19.63
CA ASP A 485 7.45 45.17 19.83
C ASP A 485 7.15 46.59 19.36
N GLY A 486 5.92 46.85 18.89
CA GLY A 486 5.48 48.14 18.38
C GLY A 486 5.93 48.45 16.95
N SER A 487 6.69 47.56 16.30
CA SER A 487 7.05 47.74 14.89
C SER A 487 5.84 47.51 13.98
N GLN A 488 5.88 48.12 12.79
CA GLN A 488 4.80 48.04 11.81
C GLN A 488 5.32 47.62 10.44
N VAL A 489 4.57 46.76 9.76
CA VAL A 489 4.81 46.36 8.37
C VAL A 489 3.62 46.77 7.51
N VAL A 490 3.87 47.62 6.52
CA VAL A 490 2.84 48.08 5.56
C VAL A 490 2.54 46.97 4.54
N ALA A 491 1.26 46.77 4.25
CA ALA A 491 0.81 45.73 3.33
C ALA A 491 -0.40 46.21 2.51
N ASP A 492 -0.40 45.91 1.22
CA ASP A 492 -1.61 45.96 0.38
C ASP A 492 -2.32 44.59 0.41
N LEU A 493 -1.56 43.53 0.68
CA LEU A 493 -2.03 42.16 0.78
C LEU A 493 -1.35 41.44 1.94
N VAL A 494 -2.14 40.77 2.78
CA VAL A 494 -1.65 39.81 3.79
C VAL A 494 -2.07 38.40 3.39
N ILE A 495 -1.08 37.52 3.19
CA ILE A 495 -1.29 36.11 2.89
C ILE A 495 -0.97 35.28 4.13
N PHE A 496 -1.97 34.64 4.70
CA PHE A 496 -1.77 33.67 5.79
C PHE A 496 -1.32 32.32 5.22
N ALA A 497 -0.04 32.02 5.36
CA ALA A 497 0.56 30.71 5.09
C ALA A 497 0.72 29.91 6.40
N THR A 498 -0.34 29.91 7.21
CA THR A 498 -0.40 29.40 8.58
C THR A 498 -0.84 27.95 8.68
N GLY A 499 -0.91 27.25 7.53
CA GLY A 499 -1.23 25.84 7.44
C GLY A 499 -2.73 25.57 7.56
N TYR A 500 -3.06 24.34 7.96
CA TYR A 500 -4.42 23.83 8.00
C TYR A 500 -4.76 23.35 9.40
N SER A 501 -6.05 23.24 9.71
CA SER A 501 -6.49 22.56 10.92
C SER A 501 -5.96 21.13 10.94
N LYS A 502 -5.62 20.63 12.13
CA LYS A 502 -5.11 19.28 12.33
C LYS A 502 -6.10 18.51 13.20
N PRO A 503 -7.27 18.11 12.64
CA PRO A 503 -8.19 17.28 13.41
C PRO A 503 -7.50 15.96 13.74
N THR A 504 -7.71 15.46 14.95
CA THR A 504 -7.23 14.12 15.31
C THR A 504 -8.01 13.08 14.52
N VAL A 505 -7.43 11.90 14.34
CA VAL A 505 -8.13 10.81 13.66
C VAL A 505 -9.42 10.43 14.40
N LYS A 506 -9.42 10.46 15.74
CA LYS A 506 -10.66 10.29 16.53
C LYS A 506 -11.72 11.33 16.22
N GLN A 507 -11.35 12.61 16.03
CA GLN A 507 -12.31 13.63 15.62
C GLN A 507 -12.89 13.34 14.25
N VAL A 508 -12.10 12.81 13.32
CA VAL A 508 -12.60 12.41 12.00
C VAL A 508 -13.45 11.16 12.04
N ALA A 509 -13.08 10.15 12.84
CA ALA A 509 -13.91 8.99 13.10
C ALA A 509 -15.24 9.39 13.74
N ALA A 510 -15.24 10.32 14.69
CA ALA A 510 -16.47 10.83 15.32
C ALA A 510 -17.36 11.57 14.32
N ASN A 511 -16.77 12.39 13.45
CA ASN A 511 -17.51 13.14 12.44
C ASN A 511 -18.10 12.25 11.33
N LEU A 512 -17.38 11.20 10.93
CA LEU A 512 -17.83 10.30 9.87
C LEU A 512 -18.73 9.17 10.38
N PHE A 513 -18.43 8.61 11.55
CA PHE A 513 -19.00 7.35 12.03
C PHE A 513 -19.69 7.45 13.39
N GLY A 514 -19.69 8.63 14.01
CA GLY A 514 -20.28 8.85 15.33
C GLY A 514 -19.33 8.51 16.50
N PRO A 515 -19.67 8.97 17.72
CA PRO A 515 -18.79 8.86 18.89
C PRO A 515 -18.52 7.41 19.30
N GLN A 516 -19.50 6.51 19.15
CA GLN A 516 -19.36 5.11 19.56
C GLN A 516 -18.26 4.40 18.77
N ILE A 517 -18.17 4.64 17.45
CA ILE A 517 -17.09 4.10 16.63
C ILE A 517 -15.77 4.79 16.96
N ALA A 518 -15.78 6.11 17.15
CA ALA A 518 -14.57 6.86 17.49
C ALA A 518 -13.90 6.38 18.79
N ASP A 519 -14.67 5.94 19.78
CA ASP A 519 -14.17 5.41 21.05
C ASP A 519 -13.44 4.06 20.89
N THR A 520 -13.75 3.30 19.84
CA THR A 520 -13.06 2.03 19.52
C THR A 520 -11.75 2.24 18.76
N VAL A 521 -11.56 3.41 18.16
CA VAL A 521 -10.35 3.74 17.40
C VAL A 521 -9.26 4.20 18.35
N HIS A 522 -8.06 3.63 18.23
CA HIS A 522 -6.88 4.02 19.00
C HIS A 522 -6.50 5.49 18.74
N ASP A 523 -5.65 6.09 19.59
CA ASP A 523 -5.07 7.40 19.27
C ASP A 523 -4.09 7.27 18.11
N LEU A 524 -4.48 7.76 16.92
CA LEU A 524 -3.71 7.59 15.69
C LEU A 524 -2.89 8.83 15.35
N GLY A 525 -1.86 8.65 14.53
CA GLY A 525 -1.04 9.74 13.97
C GLY A 525 0.19 10.13 14.79
N GLY A 526 0.36 9.57 15.99
CA GLY A 526 1.62 9.57 16.75
C GLY A 526 2.47 8.34 16.47
N LEU A 527 3.62 8.26 17.14
CA LEU A 527 4.41 7.02 17.21
C LEU A 527 3.94 6.21 18.43
N ASP A 528 3.75 4.89 18.25
CA ASP A 528 3.47 3.97 19.34
C ASP A 528 4.74 3.54 20.09
N SER A 529 4.62 2.58 21.02
CA SER A 529 5.76 2.07 21.81
C SER A 529 6.84 1.40 20.96
N ASP A 530 6.51 0.95 19.76
CA ASP A 530 7.42 0.33 18.82
C ASP A 530 8.01 1.37 17.85
N TYR A 531 7.66 2.66 18.01
CA TYR A 531 8.02 3.74 17.10
C TYR A 531 7.43 3.56 15.69
N GLU A 532 6.27 2.91 15.58
CA GLU A 532 5.49 2.84 14.35
C GLU A 532 4.36 3.87 14.38
N PHE A 533 3.93 4.34 13.20
CA PHE A 533 2.78 5.25 13.14
C PHE A 533 1.51 4.52 13.59
N ALA A 534 0.87 4.99 14.66
CA ALA A 534 -0.30 4.35 15.22
C ALA A 534 -1.50 4.43 14.26
N GLY A 535 -2.07 3.27 13.89
CA GLY A 535 -3.29 3.06 13.08
C GLY A 535 -3.39 3.75 11.71
N ILE A 536 -2.29 4.30 11.22
CA ILE A 536 -2.14 4.73 9.82
C ILE A 536 -1.54 3.55 9.05
N TRP A 537 -2.24 3.06 8.03
CA TRP A 537 -1.93 1.81 7.31
C TRP A 537 -1.89 0.55 8.18
N ARG A 538 -2.54 0.60 9.35
CA ARG A 538 -2.53 -0.44 10.38
C ARG A 538 -3.92 -0.58 11.02
N PRO A 539 -4.21 -1.68 11.74
CA PRO A 539 -5.48 -1.82 12.45
C PRO A 539 -5.75 -0.64 13.37
N THR A 540 -6.97 -0.12 13.30
CA THR A 540 -7.36 1.09 14.04
C THR A 540 -7.87 0.79 15.45
N GLY A 541 -8.11 -0.48 15.78
CA GLY A 541 -8.86 -0.91 16.96
C GLY A 541 -10.31 -1.31 16.64
N HIS A 542 -10.86 -0.83 15.52
CA HIS A 542 -12.15 -1.26 14.99
C HIS A 542 -11.95 -2.22 13.81
N ASP A 543 -12.60 -3.38 13.86
CA ASP A 543 -12.56 -4.35 12.76
C ASP A 543 -13.20 -3.75 11.51
N GLY A 544 -12.48 -3.78 10.39
CA GLY A 544 -12.99 -3.28 9.12
C GLY A 544 -12.92 -1.76 8.93
N LEU A 545 -12.18 -1.03 9.77
CA LEU A 545 -11.92 0.40 9.58
C LEU A 545 -10.40 0.69 9.55
N TRP A 546 -9.95 1.40 8.52
CA TRP A 546 -8.54 1.80 8.34
C TRP A 546 -8.41 3.28 7.99
N PHE A 547 -7.23 3.83 8.29
CA PHE A 547 -6.81 5.16 7.82
C PHE A 547 -5.59 5.05 6.92
N ALA A 548 -5.62 5.73 5.78
CA ALA A 548 -4.57 5.75 4.78
C ALA A 548 -4.09 7.19 4.57
N GLU A 549 -2.88 7.50 5.04
CA GLU A 549 -2.33 8.86 4.99
C GLU A 549 -0.87 8.88 4.53
N GLY A 550 -0.45 10.01 3.97
CA GLY A 550 0.95 10.28 3.66
C GLY A 550 1.15 10.88 2.28
N ASP A 551 2.42 10.95 1.90
CA ASP A 551 2.83 11.39 0.58
C ASP A 551 2.67 10.28 -0.47
N LEU A 552 3.11 10.55 -1.69
CA LEU A 552 3.04 9.61 -2.81
C LEU A 552 3.85 8.32 -2.56
N PHE A 553 4.97 8.39 -1.81
CA PHE A 553 5.71 7.20 -1.40
C PHE A 553 4.89 6.36 -0.43
N ALA A 554 4.32 6.96 0.61
CA ALA A 554 3.49 6.25 1.57
C ALA A 554 2.28 5.59 0.88
N ALA A 555 1.64 6.32 -0.05
CA ALA A 555 0.57 5.81 -0.89
C ALA A 555 1.00 4.58 -1.69
N ARG A 556 2.19 4.58 -2.30
CA ARG A 556 2.71 3.43 -3.06
C ARG A 556 3.14 2.26 -2.17
N PHE A 557 3.90 2.54 -1.13
CA PHE A 557 4.57 1.53 -0.32
C PHE A 557 3.59 0.84 0.65
N TYR A 558 2.75 1.59 1.35
CA TYR A 558 1.88 1.03 2.39
C TYR A 558 0.53 0.53 1.84
N SER A 559 0.07 1.01 0.68
CA SER A 559 -1.16 0.46 0.06
C SER A 559 -1.05 -1.01 -0.31
N ARG A 560 0.16 -1.48 -0.68
CA ARG A 560 0.49 -2.90 -0.90
C ARG A 560 0.44 -3.76 0.38
N ARG A 561 0.14 -3.16 1.52
CA ARG A 561 0.06 -3.87 2.81
C ARG A 561 -1.33 -3.74 3.41
N ALA A 562 -1.97 -2.60 3.20
CA ALA A 562 -3.38 -2.44 3.51
C ALA A 562 -4.24 -3.48 2.76
N ASP A 563 -3.98 -3.69 1.46
CA ASP A 563 -4.69 -4.71 0.67
C ASP A 563 -4.55 -6.12 1.27
N LEU A 564 -3.37 -6.48 1.78
CA LEU A 564 -3.09 -7.75 2.46
C LEU A 564 -3.83 -7.87 3.80
N GLN A 565 -3.94 -6.79 4.59
CA GLN A 565 -4.66 -6.79 5.87
C GLN A 565 -6.18 -6.76 5.70
N THR A 566 -6.66 -6.21 4.59
CA THR A 566 -8.09 -6.18 4.23
C THR A 566 -8.50 -7.40 3.41
N THR A 567 -7.56 -8.25 2.98
CA THR A 567 -7.87 -9.43 2.19
C THR A 567 -8.77 -10.34 3.03
N PRO A 568 -9.92 -10.78 2.49
CA PRO A 568 -10.84 -11.55 3.30
C PRO A 568 -10.21 -12.89 3.72
N HIS A 569 -9.96 -13.06 5.01
CA HIS A 569 -9.69 -14.37 5.61
C HIS A 569 -11.03 -15.14 5.76
N ASP A 570 -11.75 -15.23 4.63
CA ASP A 570 -13.19 -15.45 4.51
C ASP A 570 -13.60 -16.87 4.85
N VAL A 571 -13.62 -17.10 6.14
CA VAL A 571 -14.55 -18.02 6.76
C VAL A 571 -15.18 -17.27 7.92
N PRO A 572 -16.50 -17.04 7.93
CA PRO A 572 -17.19 -16.48 9.09
C PRO A 572 -16.77 -17.21 10.38
N VAL A 573 -16.61 -16.51 11.50
CA VAL A 573 -16.07 -17.11 12.75
C VAL A 573 -16.83 -18.38 13.14
N HIS A 574 -18.16 -18.40 12.97
CA HIS A 574 -19.00 -19.57 13.24
C HIS A 574 -18.76 -20.76 12.29
N LYS A 575 -18.22 -20.52 11.08
CA LYS A 575 -17.86 -21.57 10.10
C LYS A 575 -16.42 -22.07 10.25
N LYS A 576 -15.53 -21.30 10.93
CA LYS A 576 -14.10 -21.63 11.07
C LYS A 576 -13.88 -22.95 11.80
N GLU A 577 -14.58 -23.17 12.90
CA GLU A 577 -14.43 -24.38 13.70
C GLU A 577 -14.91 -25.64 12.95
N VAL A 578 -16.02 -25.54 12.23
CA VAL A 578 -16.61 -26.62 11.43
C VAL A 578 -15.69 -27.01 10.27
N LEU A 579 -15.16 -26.02 9.54
CA LEU A 579 -14.18 -26.26 8.48
C LEU A 579 -12.87 -26.84 9.00
N THR A 580 -12.37 -26.32 10.12
CA THR A 580 -11.12 -26.81 10.72
C THR A 580 -11.25 -28.28 11.11
N ASN A 581 -12.35 -28.66 11.79
CA ASN A 581 -12.61 -30.04 12.17
C ASN A 581 -12.73 -30.98 10.95
N PHE A 582 -13.39 -30.54 9.88
CA PHE A 582 -13.50 -31.32 8.66
C PHE A 582 -12.17 -31.51 7.95
N LEU A 583 -11.38 -30.44 7.79
CA LEU A 583 -10.07 -30.51 7.16
C LEU A 583 -9.11 -31.40 7.95
N VAL A 584 -9.14 -31.35 9.29
CA VAL A 584 -8.33 -32.24 10.15
C VAL A 584 -8.74 -33.71 9.97
N ARG A 585 -10.04 -34.02 9.91
CA ARG A 585 -10.53 -35.39 9.67
C ARG A 585 -10.20 -35.86 8.26
N LEU A 586 -10.40 -35.01 7.25
CA LEU A 586 -10.07 -35.28 5.86
C LEU A 586 -8.58 -35.56 5.69
N TYR A 587 -7.73 -34.75 6.32
CA TYR A 587 -6.28 -34.97 6.34
C TYR A 587 -5.90 -36.27 7.06
N SER A 588 -6.56 -36.58 8.17
CA SER A 588 -6.36 -37.86 8.87
C SER A 588 -6.70 -39.06 7.97
N VAL A 589 -7.76 -38.96 7.17
CA VAL A 589 -8.13 -39.96 6.15
C VAL A 589 -7.09 -40.01 5.03
N TYR A 590 -6.67 -38.86 4.51
CA TYR A 590 -5.60 -38.77 3.49
C TYR A 590 -4.33 -39.50 3.93
N VAL A 591 -3.89 -39.27 5.17
CA VAL A 591 -2.71 -39.91 5.76
C VAL A 591 -2.96 -41.41 5.99
N ALA A 592 -4.11 -41.78 6.58
CA ALA A 592 -4.43 -43.17 6.91
C ALA A 592 -4.60 -44.07 5.66
N LEU A 593 -4.88 -43.47 4.50
CA LEU A 593 -5.04 -44.16 3.22
C LEU A 593 -3.81 -44.04 2.31
N HIS A 594 -2.76 -43.31 2.71
CA HIS A 594 -1.56 -43.07 1.89
C HIS A 594 -1.87 -42.47 0.51
N SER A 595 -2.86 -41.58 0.42
CA SER A 595 -3.22 -40.92 -0.84
C SER A 595 -2.01 -40.18 -1.44
N ALA A 596 -1.79 -40.34 -2.75
CA ALA A 596 -0.76 -39.62 -3.49
C ALA A 596 -1.26 -38.25 -3.98
N TYR A 597 -2.58 -38.10 -4.10
CA TYR A 597 -3.26 -36.89 -4.53
C TYR A 597 -4.71 -36.90 -4.04
N LEU A 598 -5.23 -35.74 -3.63
CA LEU A 598 -6.63 -35.52 -3.27
C LEU A 598 -7.01 -34.09 -3.67
N GLU A 599 -8.08 -33.95 -4.44
CA GLU A 599 -8.65 -32.69 -4.90
C GLU A 599 -10.15 -32.67 -4.60
N ILE A 600 -10.66 -31.51 -4.16
CA ILE A 600 -12.07 -31.30 -3.84
C ILE A 600 -12.53 -29.98 -4.48
N LYS A 601 -13.64 -29.99 -5.24
CA LYS A 601 -14.12 -28.82 -6.00
C LYS A 601 -15.65 -28.71 -6.12
N PRO A 602 -16.28 -27.62 -5.66
CA PRO A 602 -15.99 -26.85 -4.45
C PRO A 602 -16.42 -27.55 -3.15
N LEU A 603 -15.87 -27.06 -2.03
CA LEU A 603 -16.33 -27.36 -0.67
C LEU A 603 -17.33 -26.27 -0.23
N VAL A 604 -18.52 -26.68 0.21
CA VAL A 604 -19.63 -25.79 0.58
C VAL A 604 -19.99 -26.01 2.05
N VAL A 605 -20.07 -24.93 2.83
CA VAL A 605 -20.49 -24.95 4.25
C VAL A 605 -21.83 -24.25 4.38
N LEU A 606 -22.88 -25.03 4.66
CA LEU A 606 -24.23 -24.53 4.79
C LEU A 606 -24.44 -23.87 6.16
N ASP A 607 -25.11 -22.71 6.17
CA ASP A 607 -25.61 -22.11 7.41
C ASP A 607 -26.82 -22.93 7.87
N HIS A 608 -26.78 -23.46 9.09
CA HIS A 608 -27.74 -24.36 9.74
C HIS A 608 -29.15 -24.40 9.10
N LEU A 609 -29.34 -25.21 8.07
CA LEU A 609 -30.64 -25.67 7.62
C LEU A 609 -30.86 -27.07 8.21
N GLN A 610 -32.08 -27.35 8.66
CA GLN A 610 -32.50 -28.64 9.20
C GLN A 610 -32.40 -29.75 8.13
N VAL A 611 -31.19 -30.26 7.89
CA VAL A 611 -30.92 -31.36 6.95
C VAL A 611 -30.26 -32.50 7.72
N ALA A 612 -30.72 -33.72 7.47
CA ALA A 612 -30.28 -34.94 8.15
C ALA A 612 -28.81 -35.32 7.86
N ASP A 613 -28.19 -34.71 6.83
CA ASP A 613 -26.87 -35.07 6.29
C ASP A 613 -25.83 -33.94 6.44
N GLY A 614 -25.52 -33.51 7.66
CA GLY A 614 -24.33 -32.71 8.01
C GLY A 614 -24.19 -31.28 7.43
N PRO A 615 -23.25 -30.44 7.95
CA PRO A 615 -23.10 -29.03 7.54
C PRO A 615 -22.13 -28.76 6.36
N ILE A 616 -21.44 -29.79 5.86
CA ILE A 616 -20.39 -29.65 4.83
C ILE A 616 -20.68 -30.57 3.65
N HIS A 617 -20.67 -30.00 2.45
CA HIS A 617 -20.80 -30.74 1.19
C HIS A 617 -19.60 -30.48 0.29
N TYR A 618 -19.22 -31.48 -0.49
CA TYR A 618 -18.27 -31.35 -1.59
C TYR A 618 -19.00 -31.72 -2.89
N LEU A 619 -18.88 -30.89 -3.92
CA LEU A 619 -19.58 -31.13 -5.20
C LEU A 619 -18.80 -32.04 -6.15
N ASP A 620 -17.47 -32.08 -6.00
CA ASP A 620 -16.58 -32.97 -6.74
C ASP A 620 -15.39 -33.34 -5.84
N MET A 621 -14.92 -34.59 -5.96
CA MET A 621 -13.75 -35.09 -5.24
C MET A 621 -13.01 -36.12 -6.09
N ALA A 622 -11.73 -35.86 -6.36
CA ALA A 622 -10.83 -36.76 -7.05
C ALA A 622 -9.68 -37.17 -6.12
N ALA A 623 -9.40 -38.47 -6.02
CA ALA A 623 -8.27 -38.98 -5.24
C ALA A 623 -7.46 -39.98 -6.07
N LYS A 624 -6.12 -39.90 -5.99
CA LYS A 624 -5.22 -40.88 -6.61
C LYS A 624 -4.44 -41.62 -5.55
N LEU A 625 -4.45 -42.94 -5.67
CA LEU A 625 -3.68 -43.84 -4.82
C LEU A 625 -2.59 -44.49 -5.68
N ASN A 626 -1.36 -44.54 -5.17
CA ASN A 626 -0.27 -45.21 -5.85
C ASN A 626 -0.29 -46.73 -5.51
N GLN A 627 0.43 -47.54 -6.29
CA GLN A 627 0.45 -49.00 -6.09
C GLN A 627 0.90 -49.42 -4.68
N THR A 628 1.76 -48.63 -4.04
CA THR A 628 2.18 -48.85 -2.65
C THR A 628 1.02 -48.63 -1.67
N ALA A 629 0.25 -47.56 -1.83
CA ALA A 629 -0.92 -47.25 -1.02
C ALA A 629 -2.04 -48.30 -1.21
N GLU A 630 -2.24 -48.78 -2.44
CA GLU A 630 -3.14 -49.90 -2.74
C GLU A 630 -2.75 -51.16 -1.97
N SER A 631 -1.47 -51.52 -1.94
CA SER A 631 -1.00 -52.70 -1.22
C SER A 631 -1.18 -52.59 0.30
N ILE A 632 -1.04 -51.38 0.86
CA ILE A 632 -1.07 -51.17 2.33
C ILE A 632 -2.49 -51.00 2.84
N CYS A 633 -3.34 -50.28 2.08
CA CYS A 633 -4.66 -49.87 2.52
C CYS A 633 -5.82 -50.39 1.66
N GLY A 634 -5.56 -51.12 0.57
CA GLY A 634 -6.52 -51.78 -0.34
C GLY A 634 -7.85 -52.22 0.29
N PRO A 635 -7.82 -53.01 1.38
CA PRO A 635 -9.04 -53.48 2.05
C PRO A 635 -9.93 -52.38 2.63
N LYS A 636 -9.37 -51.22 3.01
CA LYS A 636 -10.10 -50.12 3.68
C LYS A 636 -11.06 -49.36 2.75
N TRP A 637 -10.91 -49.49 1.43
CA TRP A 637 -11.67 -48.78 0.40
C TRP A 637 -12.31 -49.73 -0.61
N ALA A 638 -12.24 -51.04 -0.35
CA ALA A 638 -12.98 -52.06 -1.08
C ALA A 638 -14.50 -51.78 -1.08
N VAL A 639 -15.03 -51.18 -0.01
CA VAL A 639 -16.43 -50.75 0.11
C VAL A 639 -16.80 -49.65 -0.88
N ALA A 640 -15.91 -48.69 -1.15
CA ALA A 640 -16.17 -47.59 -2.09
C ALA A 640 -16.13 -48.06 -3.57
N ARG A 641 -15.54 -49.24 -3.82
CA ARG A 641 -15.53 -49.91 -5.13
C ARG A 641 -16.67 -50.91 -5.30
N ASP A 642 -17.39 -51.20 -4.22
CA ASP A 642 -18.54 -52.09 -4.24
C ASP A 642 -19.77 -51.30 -4.73
N LEU A 643 -20.04 -51.41 -6.02
CA LEU A 643 -21.17 -50.73 -6.67
C LEU A 643 -22.53 -51.15 -6.08
N THR A 644 -22.61 -52.31 -5.41
CA THR A 644 -23.86 -52.79 -4.78
C THR A 644 -24.31 -51.93 -3.59
N VAL A 645 -23.38 -51.17 -2.99
CA VAL A 645 -23.66 -50.23 -1.89
C VAL A 645 -24.49 -49.03 -2.38
N TYR A 646 -24.36 -48.65 -3.66
CA TYR A 646 -25.10 -47.53 -4.27
C TYR A 646 -26.43 -47.97 -4.91
N GLU A 647 -26.63 -49.27 -5.14
CA GLU A 647 -27.84 -49.83 -5.76
C GLU A 647 -28.94 -50.22 -4.73
N ALA A 648 -28.66 -50.11 -3.43
CA ALA A 648 -29.58 -50.55 -2.36
C ALA A 648 -30.67 -49.54 -1.96
N ALA A 649 -30.90 -48.48 -2.74
CA ALA A 649 -32.05 -47.60 -2.52
C ALA A 649 -33.27 -48.10 -3.32
N PRO A 650 -34.41 -48.42 -2.69
CA PRO A 650 -35.58 -48.93 -3.40
C PRO A 650 -36.16 -47.86 -4.32
N ALA A 651 -36.26 -48.18 -5.61
CA ALA A 651 -36.87 -47.33 -6.62
C ALA A 651 -38.35 -47.06 -6.28
N THR A 652 -38.67 -45.82 -5.93
CA THR A 652 -40.06 -45.35 -5.90
C THR A 652 -40.55 -45.23 -7.35
N PRO A 653 -41.65 -45.90 -7.73
CA PRO A 653 -42.13 -45.87 -9.11
C PRO A 653 -42.90 -44.57 -9.36
N THR A 654 -42.26 -43.60 -10.01
CA THR A 654 -42.95 -42.54 -10.74
C THR A 654 -42.92 -42.85 -12.24
N THR A 655 -44.11 -42.90 -12.81
CA THR A 655 -44.44 -43.27 -14.17
C THR A 655 -43.77 -42.40 -15.23
N GLY A 656 -43.08 -43.06 -16.18
CA GLY A 656 -42.96 -42.63 -17.58
C GLY A 656 -41.61 -42.09 -18.02
N PHE A 657 -40.73 -42.93 -18.58
CA PHE A 657 -40.59 -43.16 -20.03
C PHE A 657 -39.38 -44.08 -20.32
N LYS A 658 -39.64 -45.20 -21.02
CA LYS A 658 -38.62 -46.08 -21.62
C LYS A 658 -38.02 -45.39 -22.84
N ILE A 659 -36.69 -45.38 -22.98
CA ILE A 659 -36.04 -45.13 -24.28
C ILE A 659 -35.65 -46.49 -24.88
N SER A 660 -36.45 -46.93 -25.87
CA SER A 660 -36.05 -47.93 -26.85
C SER A 660 -35.65 -47.20 -28.14
N GLN A 661 -34.60 -47.71 -28.79
CA GLN A 661 -34.07 -47.16 -30.05
C GLN A 661 -35.12 -47.11 -31.17
N ARG A 662 -35.28 -45.95 -31.83
CA ARG A 662 -35.58 -45.84 -33.27
C ARG A 662 -35.34 -44.43 -33.83
N LYS A 663 -34.94 -44.43 -35.12
CA LYS A 663 -34.52 -43.33 -36.00
C LYS A 663 -35.45 -42.12 -36.11
N ARG A 664 -34.82 -40.98 -36.47
CA ARG A 664 -35.27 -39.78 -37.22
C ARG A 664 -35.42 -38.48 -36.39
N HIS A 665 -34.64 -37.48 -36.84
CA HIS A 665 -34.72 -36.03 -36.63
C HIS A 665 -35.34 -35.50 -35.33
N LYS A 666 -34.51 -34.86 -34.49
CA LYS A 666 -34.70 -33.46 -34.05
C LYS A 666 -33.49 -32.98 -33.23
N THR A 667 -33.22 -31.70 -33.41
CA THR A 667 -32.16 -30.84 -32.89
C THR A 667 -32.06 -30.87 -31.36
N LEU A 668 -30.84 -30.83 -30.81
CA LEU A 668 -30.54 -30.55 -29.40
C LEU A 668 -29.50 -29.43 -29.36
N ASP A 669 -29.88 -28.31 -28.76
CA ASP A 669 -29.03 -27.17 -28.46
C ASP A 669 -27.97 -27.55 -27.42
N ALA A 670 -26.73 -27.14 -27.68
CA ALA A 670 -25.63 -27.31 -26.75
C ALA A 670 -25.51 -26.07 -25.83
N SER A 671 -25.72 -26.28 -24.53
CA SER A 671 -25.14 -25.43 -23.48
C SER A 671 -23.97 -26.20 -22.85
N THR A 672 -22.75 -25.78 -23.16
CA THR A 672 -21.53 -26.36 -22.59
C THR A 672 -21.30 -25.78 -21.20
N SER A 673 -21.67 -26.54 -20.16
CA SER A 673 -21.18 -26.38 -18.80
C SER A 673 -20.48 -27.66 -18.34
N GLY A 674 -19.21 -27.53 -17.91
CA GLY A 674 -18.48 -28.35 -16.93
C GLY A 674 -18.32 -29.88 -17.09
N GLY A 675 -19.26 -30.62 -17.69
CA GLY A 675 -19.27 -32.10 -17.72
C GLY A 675 -18.57 -32.74 -18.91
N ALA A 676 -18.00 -31.95 -19.82
CA ALA A 676 -17.38 -32.47 -21.04
C ALA A 676 -15.99 -33.10 -20.81
N SER A 677 -15.33 -32.87 -19.67
CA SER A 677 -13.97 -33.36 -19.41
C SER A 677 -13.90 -34.86 -19.10
N VAL A 678 -14.92 -35.42 -18.41
CA VAL A 678 -14.92 -36.83 -17.97
C VAL A 678 -15.38 -37.78 -19.07
N VAL A 679 -16.29 -37.35 -19.95
CA VAL A 679 -16.80 -38.18 -21.06
C VAL A 679 -15.71 -38.45 -22.11
N TYR A 680 -14.76 -37.51 -22.29
CA TYR A 680 -13.66 -37.68 -23.24
C TYR A 680 -12.52 -38.55 -22.71
N SER A 681 -12.23 -38.56 -21.40
CA SER A 681 -11.15 -39.38 -20.84
C SER A 681 -11.43 -40.87 -20.97
N ASP A 682 -12.67 -41.30 -20.72
CA ASP A 682 -13.06 -42.72 -20.85
C ASP A 682 -13.05 -43.18 -22.31
N THR A 683 -13.43 -42.29 -23.23
CA THR A 683 -13.44 -42.58 -24.67
C THR A 683 -12.02 -42.67 -25.23
N ILE A 684 -11.11 -41.76 -24.82
CA ILE A 684 -9.69 -41.76 -25.21
C ILE A 684 -8.96 -42.98 -24.63
N ALA A 685 -9.30 -43.37 -23.39
CA ALA A 685 -8.78 -44.56 -22.75
C ALA A 685 -9.27 -45.84 -23.44
N ALA A 686 -10.56 -45.92 -23.78
CA ALA A 686 -11.14 -47.02 -24.55
C ALA A 686 -10.54 -47.14 -25.96
N ALA A 687 -10.16 -46.01 -26.57
CA ALA A 687 -9.51 -45.96 -27.88
C ALA A 687 -7.98 -46.19 -27.85
N ARG A 688 -7.38 -46.46 -26.67
CA ARG A 688 -5.94 -46.73 -26.46
C ARG A 688 -4.99 -45.57 -26.76
N PHE A 689 -5.47 -44.33 -26.69
CA PHE A 689 -4.64 -43.12 -26.83
C PHE A 689 -4.24 -42.53 -25.46
N THR A 690 -4.12 -43.36 -24.42
CA THR A 690 -3.83 -42.93 -23.04
C THR A 690 -2.50 -42.19 -22.85
N HIS A 691 -1.56 -42.33 -23.79
CA HIS A 691 -0.29 -41.60 -23.78
C HIS A 691 -0.45 -40.13 -24.19
N GLU A 692 -1.58 -39.74 -24.79
CA GLU A 692 -1.89 -38.34 -25.12
C GLU A 692 -2.57 -37.58 -23.97
N LEU A 693 -2.98 -38.27 -22.89
CA LEU A 693 -3.60 -37.66 -21.70
C LEU A 693 -2.65 -36.78 -20.87
N ALA A 694 -1.35 -36.78 -21.17
CA ALA A 694 -0.35 -36.04 -20.42
C ALA A 694 -0.48 -34.50 -20.51
N ASN A 695 -1.35 -33.96 -21.38
CA ASN A 695 -1.55 -32.52 -21.55
C ASN A 695 -2.97 -32.01 -21.20
N TYR A 696 -3.80 -32.80 -20.51
CA TYR A 696 -5.15 -32.37 -20.14
C TYR A 696 -5.23 -31.46 -18.90
N GLY A 697 -4.09 -31.17 -18.26
CA GLY A 697 -4.00 -30.37 -17.03
C GLY A 697 -3.61 -28.90 -17.19
N GLU A 698 -3.30 -28.42 -18.39
CA GLU A 698 -2.92 -27.02 -18.62
C GLU A 698 -3.75 -26.42 -19.76
N TYR A 699 -4.86 -25.74 -19.43
CA TYR A 699 -5.49 -24.82 -20.37
C TYR A 699 -6.13 -23.65 -19.64
N PHE A 700 -5.35 -22.59 -19.44
CA PHE A 700 -5.76 -21.19 -19.67
C PHE A 700 -4.49 -20.35 -19.93
N GLY A 701 -4.18 -20.11 -21.22
CA GLY A 701 -3.13 -19.20 -21.69
C GLY A 701 -2.48 -19.65 -23.01
N ALA A 702 -2.78 -18.98 -24.13
CA ALA A 702 -2.33 -19.31 -25.50
C ALA A 702 -0.79 -19.22 -25.71
N PRO A 703 -0.19 -19.94 -26.69
CA PRO A 703 -0.09 -19.39 -28.05
C PRO A 703 -0.12 -20.40 -29.24
N MET A 704 -0.73 -19.93 -30.35
CA MET A 704 -0.36 -20.12 -31.77
C MET A 704 0.29 -21.45 -32.23
N THR A 705 -0.50 -22.33 -32.87
CA THR A 705 -0.05 -23.10 -34.05
C THR A 705 -1.16 -23.20 -35.10
N PHE A 706 -0.87 -22.66 -36.28
CA PHE A 706 -1.73 -22.52 -37.47
C PHE A 706 -2.20 -23.87 -38.08
N GLU A 707 -1.67 -25.01 -37.64
CA GLU A 707 -1.96 -26.33 -38.22
C GLU A 707 -3.12 -27.10 -37.52
N TYR A 708 -3.55 -26.74 -36.31
CA TYR A 708 -4.67 -27.44 -35.62
C TYR A 708 -6.06 -27.01 -36.13
N GLY A 709 -6.15 -25.81 -36.75
CA GLY A 709 -7.38 -25.30 -37.37
C GLY A 709 -7.78 -26.03 -38.67
N LYS A 710 -6.88 -26.81 -39.28
CA LYS A 710 -7.10 -27.46 -40.58
C LYS A 710 -7.87 -28.79 -40.47
N THR A 711 -7.73 -29.49 -39.34
CA THR A 711 -8.36 -30.80 -39.10
C THR A 711 -9.85 -30.67 -38.76
N ILE A 712 -10.28 -29.53 -38.20
CA ILE A 712 -11.70 -29.26 -37.91
C ILE A 712 -12.44 -28.73 -39.15
N TYR A 713 -11.74 -28.10 -40.11
CA TYR A 713 -12.37 -27.47 -41.29
C TYR A 713 -12.45 -28.34 -42.56
N THR A 714 -11.91 -29.56 -42.57
CA THR A 714 -11.91 -30.46 -43.75
C THR A 714 -12.89 -31.64 -43.67
N GLY A 715 -13.64 -31.78 -42.58
CA GLY A 715 -14.67 -32.82 -42.42
C GLY A 715 -16.07 -32.47 -42.94
N HIS A 716 -16.35 -31.21 -43.28
CA HIS A 716 -17.70 -30.74 -43.68
C HIS A 716 -17.68 -29.80 -44.89
N ARG A 717 -17.25 -30.34 -46.04
CA ARG A 717 -17.67 -29.82 -47.36
C ARG A 717 -18.15 -30.97 -48.22
N GLU A 718 -19.45 -31.27 -48.14
CA GLU A 718 -20.24 -31.83 -49.23
C GLU A 718 -21.73 -31.73 -48.87
N ASN A 719 -22.30 -30.54 -49.10
CA ASN A 719 -23.60 -30.33 -49.76
C ASN A 719 -23.99 -28.85 -49.65
N ALA A 720 -24.14 -28.23 -50.81
CA ALA A 720 -24.29 -26.79 -51.00
C ALA A 720 -25.76 -26.32 -50.95
N ALA A 721 -25.95 -25.16 -50.30
CA ALA A 721 -26.76 -23.98 -50.70
C ALA A 721 -28.31 -24.08 -50.79
N PRO A 722 -29.05 -22.94 -50.88
CA PRO A 722 -28.84 -21.56 -50.40
C PRO A 722 -30.10 -20.97 -49.67
N LEU A 723 -30.12 -19.63 -49.44
CA LEU A 723 -31.27 -18.71 -49.16
C LEU A 723 -31.39 -18.31 -47.66
N MET A 724 -31.69 -17.07 -47.25
CA MET A 724 -31.83 -15.75 -47.86
C MET A 724 -31.91 -14.70 -46.71
N ARG A 725 -31.29 -13.52 -46.91
CA ARG A 725 -31.63 -12.14 -46.48
C ARG A 725 -32.70 -11.85 -45.38
N CYS A 726 -32.35 -10.93 -44.46
CA CYS A 726 -33.00 -9.64 -44.09
C CYS A 726 -32.54 -9.24 -42.67
N SER A 727 -31.76 -8.17 -42.38
CA SER A 727 -31.97 -6.71 -42.44
C SER A 727 -33.04 -6.13 -41.48
N GLN A 728 -32.58 -5.21 -40.60
CA GLN A 728 -33.31 -4.18 -39.82
C GLN A 728 -34.20 -4.70 -38.66
N MET A 729 -34.16 -4.19 -37.42
CA MET A 729 -33.91 -2.84 -36.89
C MET A 729 -32.99 -2.85 -35.67
#